data_AF-A0A1T4QE08-F1
#
_entry.id   AF-A0A1T4QE08-F1
#
_cell.length_a   1.000
_cell.length_b   1.000
_cell.length_c   1.000
_cell.angle_alpha   90.00
_cell.angle_beta   90.00
_cell.angle_gamma   90.00
#
_symmetry.space_group_name_H-M   'P 1'
#
loop_
_entity.id
_entity.type
_entity.pdbx_description
1 polymer ?
#
loop_
_entity_poly.entity_id
_entity_poly.type
_entity_poly.pdbx_seq_one_letter_code
_entity_poly.pdbx_strand_id
1 'polypeptide(L)'
;MSLFGVAMKIPKIKHAHLLVTGTITLVLMLSVLVQWYPLQLLEYKSYDLRARLRAKKPVAPIVVVAIDDASIERLGRWPWPRGYMAELTAQIASYDPALIGTNILYTEADKNSGLEEIKALRESVVKLGGSPAVLEAISQSEKKLDNDALLAASLASTNKVLLPLFFTLGEQAGNPDPNLPEYLKKAAKEQASPAGLQQAREVAAPIPAFADKALSLGHINILPDSDGTVRRESLVVYYRGRLFPSFALQSALTYLRIAPKDLQISGGRLSAGRLSVPVDPRGQMLISYNGGFGSFPTYSFFDVASGSVKPEVFKGKIVLIGPVATGIAGFAVTPFQSTYPGIEVMATVIENLLNNNLISRPDWARWAELGVMLLFGLFLALAMPRLKAGLSAAIAAGLLLIWNGVAVWLFAGQGVWLGMVGPTLLMAIGYTALVSMRYRMTEQRNELVESDSIETNKMLGLSFQGQGLLDLAFEKFRKCPIEDDTIKDLLYNLALDFERKRMFNKSGAVYEHILTAGDYKDIKERIATMKVAGETMIFGNSGRREGTIIAGPGGTVTAPTIGRYEIQKELGRGAMGVVYLGKDPKINRLVAIKTVRFEEVDPDLLDDTKKRFFREAEAAGTINHPNIVTIYDVGEEEDLAYVAMELLDGSDLTPYIKKEKLLPVKDLLKIIGSVAEGLAFAHEKGIIHRDIKPANIMLLKDGTVKIADFGIARITTSSATQTGTVLGTPSYMSPEQVAGQKVDGRSDLFSLGASMYELLCGQKPFSGESIAALMYAIANKPPVLITQIDPNIPQCCAYIAHRLITKDLTKRYQNAREVVEHVKMCLAKLNS
;
A
#
# COMPACT_ATOMS: atom_id res chain seq x y z
N MET A 1 58.36 21.79 -8.73
CA MET A 1 58.25 20.58 -9.58
C MET A 1 58.34 19.39 -8.64
N SER A 2 57.28 18.59 -8.51
CA SER A 2 57.01 17.50 -7.54
C SER A 2 55.96 17.86 -6.49
N LEU A 3 54.69 17.55 -6.77
CA LEU A 3 53.62 17.32 -5.78
C LEU A 3 52.30 16.95 -6.48
N PHE A 4 52.28 15.95 -7.38
CA PHE A 4 51.04 15.29 -7.82
C PHE A 4 51.38 13.91 -8.37
N GLY A 5 51.29 12.90 -7.53
CA GLY A 5 51.66 11.53 -7.86
C GLY A 5 50.94 10.52 -6.98
N VAL A 6 49.63 10.64 -6.84
CA VAL A 6 48.78 9.56 -6.36
C VAL A 6 47.86 9.17 -7.51
N ALA A 7 48.31 8.18 -8.30
CA ALA A 7 47.46 7.54 -9.29
C ALA A 7 46.32 6.82 -8.56
N MET A 8 45.12 7.41 -8.56
CA MET A 8 43.89 6.69 -8.24
C MET A 8 43.78 5.49 -9.18
N LYS A 9 43.99 4.28 -8.66
CA LYS A 9 43.62 3.05 -9.36
C LYS A 9 42.11 3.08 -9.59
N ILE A 10 41.69 3.43 -10.81
CA ILE A 10 40.29 3.40 -11.24
C ILE A 10 39.86 1.93 -11.24
N PRO A 11 38.88 1.51 -10.42
CA PRO A 11 38.37 0.15 -10.46
C PRO A 11 37.75 -0.12 -11.85
N LYS A 12 38.18 -1.19 -12.52
CA LYS A 12 37.64 -1.60 -13.82
C LYS A 12 36.14 -1.89 -13.66
N ILE A 13 35.32 -1.27 -14.50
CA ILE A 13 33.88 -1.59 -14.60
C ILE A 13 33.78 -3.06 -15.00
N LYS A 14 33.17 -3.91 -14.17
CA LYS A 14 32.89 -5.29 -14.57
C LYS A 14 31.81 -5.27 -15.65
N HIS A 15 32.06 -5.92 -16.79
CA HIS A 15 31.12 -6.01 -17.92
C HIS A 15 29.70 -6.45 -17.49
N ALA A 16 29.59 -7.26 -16.44
CA ALA A 16 28.32 -7.70 -15.87
C ALA A 16 27.43 -6.56 -15.35
N HIS A 17 27.99 -5.51 -14.73
CA HIS A 17 27.19 -4.38 -14.22
C HIS A 17 26.58 -3.55 -15.35
N LEU A 18 27.36 -3.33 -16.41
CA LEU A 18 26.93 -2.60 -17.60
C LEU A 18 25.82 -3.38 -18.34
N LEU A 19 25.95 -4.71 -18.43
CA LEU A 19 24.99 -5.57 -19.10
C LEU A 19 23.64 -5.61 -18.36
N VAL A 20 23.65 -5.78 -17.04
CA VAL A 20 22.41 -5.83 -16.22
C VAL A 20 21.68 -4.49 -16.25
N THR A 21 22.37 -3.39 -15.94
CA THR A 21 21.74 -2.06 -15.94
C THR A 21 21.31 -1.60 -17.32
N GLY A 22 22.11 -1.88 -18.35
CA GLY A 22 21.76 -1.61 -19.75
C GLY A 22 20.50 -2.36 -20.17
N THR A 23 20.39 -3.64 -19.80
CA THR A 23 19.20 -4.46 -20.09
C THR A 23 17.97 -3.92 -19.39
N ILE A 24 18.03 -3.63 -18.08
CA ILE A 24 16.90 -3.07 -17.32
C ILE A 24 16.47 -1.72 -17.92
N THR A 25 17.43 -0.86 -18.26
CA THR A 25 17.17 0.45 -18.89
C THR A 25 16.44 0.27 -20.22
N LEU A 26 16.95 -0.60 -21.10
CA LEU A 26 16.36 -0.86 -22.41
C LEU A 26 14.94 -1.43 -22.29
N VAL A 27 14.73 -2.42 -21.41
CA VAL A 27 13.42 -3.05 -21.19
C VAL A 27 12.38 -2.06 -20.67
N LEU A 28 12.75 -1.21 -19.70
CA LEU A 28 11.84 -0.20 -19.18
C LEU A 28 11.57 0.92 -20.20
N MET A 29 12.58 1.37 -20.95
CA MET A 29 12.38 2.35 -22.03
C MET A 29 11.47 1.78 -23.13
N LEU A 30 11.66 0.51 -23.52
CA LEU A 30 10.78 -0.16 -24.48
C LEU A 30 9.36 -0.29 -23.94
N SER A 31 9.21 -0.64 -22.66
CA SER A 31 7.90 -0.69 -21.99
C SER A 31 7.18 0.67 -22.03
N VAL A 32 7.89 1.79 -21.86
CA VAL A 32 7.33 3.14 -22.01
C VAL A 32 6.94 3.43 -23.46
N LEU A 33 7.80 3.08 -24.42
CA LEU A 33 7.57 3.31 -25.86
C LEU A 33 6.35 2.55 -26.39
N VAL A 34 6.18 1.30 -25.98
CA VAL A 34 5.08 0.42 -26.40
C VAL A 34 3.81 0.68 -25.56
N GLN A 35 3.85 1.58 -24.59
CA GLN A 35 2.75 1.86 -23.65
C GLN A 35 2.27 0.58 -22.95
N TRP A 36 3.21 -0.18 -22.38
CA TRP A 36 2.89 -1.42 -21.70
C TRP A 36 1.92 -1.19 -20.55
N TYR A 37 0.78 -1.88 -20.59
CA TYR A 37 -0.39 -1.58 -19.77
C TYR A 37 -0.12 -1.48 -18.25
N PRO A 38 0.62 -2.40 -17.60
CA PRO A 38 0.93 -2.30 -16.17
C PRO A 38 1.69 -1.01 -15.79
N LEU A 39 2.64 -0.59 -16.62
CA LEU A 39 3.39 0.64 -16.39
C LEU A 39 2.49 1.87 -16.59
N GLN A 40 1.63 1.82 -17.60
CA GLN A 40 0.65 2.87 -17.88
C GLN A 40 -0.38 2.99 -16.75
N LEU A 41 -0.81 1.88 -16.15
CA LEU A 41 -1.72 1.88 -15.01
C LEU A 41 -1.11 2.61 -13.79
N LEU A 42 0.14 2.33 -13.47
CA LEU A 42 0.86 3.04 -12.42
C LEU A 42 0.98 4.54 -12.73
N GLU A 43 1.28 4.88 -13.98
CA GLU A 43 1.34 6.28 -14.42
C GLU A 43 -0.03 6.96 -14.30
N TYR A 44 -1.14 6.28 -14.60
CA TYR A 44 -2.50 6.79 -14.40
C TYR A 44 -2.84 7.00 -12.92
N LYS A 45 -2.44 6.09 -12.02
CA LYS A 45 -2.61 6.33 -10.57
C LYS A 45 -1.81 7.54 -10.09
N SER A 46 -0.62 7.71 -10.64
CA SER A 46 0.21 8.89 -10.38
C SER A 46 -0.43 10.18 -10.93
N TYR A 47 -1.11 10.10 -12.07
CA TYR A 47 -1.89 11.20 -12.66
C TYR A 47 -3.05 11.56 -11.74
N ASP A 48 -3.81 10.57 -11.26
CA ASP A 48 -4.99 10.82 -10.42
C ASP A 48 -4.63 11.54 -9.11
N LEU A 49 -3.51 11.13 -8.49
CA LEU A 49 -3.00 11.79 -7.30
C LEU A 49 -2.65 13.27 -7.58
N ARG A 50 -1.98 13.54 -8.71
CA ARG A 50 -1.59 14.90 -9.11
C ARG A 50 -2.78 15.75 -9.55
N ALA A 51 -3.80 15.15 -10.16
CA ALA A 51 -5.05 15.82 -10.53
C ALA A 51 -5.75 16.41 -9.30
N ARG A 52 -5.72 15.70 -8.16
CA ARG A 52 -6.25 16.20 -6.88
C ARG A 52 -5.49 17.42 -6.36
N LEU A 53 -4.17 17.47 -6.54
CA LEU A 53 -3.34 18.62 -6.14
C LEU A 53 -3.59 19.86 -7.02
N ARG A 54 -4.10 19.67 -8.24
CA ARG A 54 -4.41 20.76 -9.19
C ARG A 54 -5.82 21.34 -9.01
N ALA A 55 -6.71 20.69 -8.23
CA ALA A 55 -8.11 21.08 -8.11
C ALA A 55 -8.27 22.59 -7.81
N LYS A 56 -9.07 23.29 -8.62
CA LYS A 56 -9.42 24.70 -8.43
C LYS A 56 -10.93 24.84 -8.34
N LYS A 57 -11.42 25.77 -7.52
CA LYS A 57 -12.85 26.12 -7.52
C LYS A 57 -13.27 26.64 -8.89
N PRO A 58 -14.40 26.20 -9.45
CA PRO A 58 -14.85 26.65 -10.76
C PRO A 58 -15.25 28.13 -10.71
N VAL A 59 -14.99 28.85 -11.80
CA VAL A 59 -15.26 30.30 -11.94
C VAL A 59 -16.22 30.59 -13.09
N ALA A 60 -16.45 29.63 -14.00
CA ALA A 60 -17.36 29.83 -15.13
C ALA A 60 -18.81 30.01 -14.65
N PRO A 61 -19.59 30.77 -15.42
CA PRO A 61 -20.99 31.02 -15.11
C PRO A 61 -21.85 29.80 -15.50
N ILE A 62 -21.66 28.68 -14.81
CA ILE A 62 -22.38 27.42 -15.04
C ILE A 62 -23.30 27.15 -13.83
N VAL A 63 -24.53 26.72 -14.12
CA VAL A 63 -25.51 26.25 -13.12
C VAL A 63 -26.08 24.93 -13.58
N VAL A 64 -26.22 23.97 -12.67
CA VAL A 64 -26.84 22.68 -12.94
C VAL A 64 -28.26 22.67 -12.38
N VAL A 65 -29.23 22.30 -13.20
CA VAL A 65 -30.58 21.95 -12.78
C VAL A 65 -30.69 20.43 -12.78
N ALA A 66 -30.75 19.88 -11.58
CA ALA A 66 -30.64 18.47 -11.30
C ALA A 66 -32.02 17.80 -11.35
N ILE A 67 -32.17 16.79 -12.19
CA ILE A 67 -33.22 15.77 -12.02
C ILE A 67 -32.71 14.83 -10.92
N ASP A 68 -33.05 15.18 -9.69
CA ASP A 68 -32.63 14.54 -8.44
C ASP A 68 -33.74 13.66 -7.84
N ASP A 69 -33.37 12.91 -6.80
CA ASP A 69 -34.31 12.00 -6.12
C ASP A 69 -35.51 12.78 -5.53
N ALA A 70 -35.29 14.00 -5.05
CA ALA A 70 -36.34 14.87 -4.51
C ALA A 70 -37.37 15.31 -5.58
N SER A 71 -36.91 15.63 -6.79
CA SER A 71 -37.82 15.94 -7.89
C SER A 71 -38.63 14.72 -8.32
N ILE A 72 -38.01 13.53 -8.32
CA ILE A 72 -38.70 12.28 -8.67
C ILE A 72 -39.74 11.91 -7.61
N GLU A 73 -39.46 12.13 -6.33
CA GLU A 73 -40.43 11.90 -5.26
C GLU A 73 -41.66 12.80 -5.40
N ARG A 74 -41.47 14.06 -5.82
CA ARG A 74 -42.57 15.07 -5.92
C ARG A 74 -43.33 15.04 -7.24
N LEU A 75 -42.64 14.84 -8.37
CA LEU A 75 -43.23 14.86 -9.72
C LEU A 75 -43.63 13.46 -10.21
N GLY A 76 -43.22 12.42 -9.50
CA GLY A 76 -43.44 11.03 -9.86
C GLY A 76 -42.27 10.41 -10.61
N ARG A 77 -42.47 9.16 -11.05
CA ARG A 77 -41.39 8.34 -11.62
C ARG A 77 -40.90 8.91 -12.95
N TRP A 78 -39.58 9.01 -13.10
CA TRP A 78 -38.92 9.35 -14.36
C TRP A 78 -39.00 8.19 -15.38
N PRO A 79 -39.13 8.46 -16.70
CA PRO A 79 -39.22 9.77 -17.35
C PRO A 79 -40.58 10.46 -17.21
N TRP A 80 -40.57 11.78 -17.00
CA TRP A 80 -41.78 12.60 -16.93
C TRP A 80 -42.32 12.98 -18.31
N PRO A 81 -43.61 13.38 -18.43
CA PRO A 81 -44.14 14.01 -19.63
C PRO A 81 -43.29 15.19 -20.11
N ARG A 82 -43.08 15.31 -21.42
CA ARG A 82 -42.22 16.39 -21.99
C ARG A 82 -42.79 17.79 -21.77
N GLY A 83 -44.06 17.92 -21.39
CA GLY A 83 -44.67 19.18 -20.95
C GLY A 83 -43.91 19.82 -19.77
N TYR A 84 -43.45 19.03 -18.78
CA TYR A 84 -42.64 19.56 -17.67
C TYR A 84 -41.32 20.16 -18.15
N MET A 85 -40.69 19.53 -19.15
CA MET A 85 -39.47 20.06 -19.77
C MET A 85 -39.74 21.35 -20.55
N ALA A 86 -40.90 21.43 -21.22
CA ALA A 86 -41.32 22.60 -21.97
C ALA A 86 -41.53 23.82 -21.05
N GLU A 87 -42.24 23.62 -19.93
CA GLU A 87 -42.49 24.62 -18.90
C GLU A 87 -41.20 25.10 -18.26
N LEU A 88 -40.35 24.17 -17.80
CA LEU A 88 -39.08 24.53 -17.17
C LEU A 88 -38.19 25.31 -18.14
N THR A 89 -38.08 24.87 -19.39
CA THR A 89 -37.23 25.53 -20.40
C THR A 89 -37.73 26.94 -20.68
N ALA A 90 -39.05 27.13 -20.81
CA ALA A 90 -39.65 28.44 -21.00
C ALA A 90 -39.45 29.36 -19.80
N GLN A 91 -39.58 28.83 -18.58
CA GLN A 91 -39.34 29.58 -17.34
C GLN A 91 -37.88 30.02 -17.23
N ILE A 92 -36.93 29.10 -17.41
CA ILE A 92 -35.50 29.43 -17.38
C ILE A 92 -35.17 30.45 -18.48
N ALA A 93 -35.74 30.31 -19.68
CA ALA A 93 -35.56 31.25 -20.77
C ALA A 93 -36.01 32.68 -20.41
N SER A 94 -37.08 32.82 -19.63
CA SER A 94 -37.57 34.12 -19.15
C SER A 94 -36.56 34.86 -18.24
N TYR A 95 -35.61 34.13 -17.66
CA TYR A 95 -34.55 34.68 -16.79
C TYR A 95 -33.28 35.09 -17.55
N ASP A 96 -33.32 35.10 -18.89
CA ASP A 96 -32.23 35.50 -19.79
C ASP A 96 -30.89 34.76 -19.57
N PRO A 97 -30.87 33.41 -19.67
CA PRO A 97 -29.64 32.64 -19.61
C PRO A 97 -28.80 32.88 -20.86
N ALA A 98 -27.50 32.58 -20.78
CA ALA A 98 -26.64 32.60 -21.96
C ALA A 98 -26.91 31.40 -22.88
N LEU A 99 -27.19 30.23 -22.29
CA LEU A 99 -27.44 28.97 -22.97
C LEU A 99 -28.21 28.03 -22.04
N ILE A 100 -29.12 27.23 -22.58
CA ILE A 100 -29.77 26.12 -21.87
C ILE A 100 -29.35 24.82 -22.56
N GLY A 101 -28.55 24.00 -21.90
CA GLY A 101 -28.18 22.67 -22.39
C GLY A 101 -29.02 21.61 -21.69
N THR A 102 -29.72 20.77 -22.43
CA THR A 102 -30.44 19.62 -21.85
C THR A 102 -29.70 18.32 -22.18
N ASN A 103 -29.35 17.53 -21.17
CA ASN A 103 -28.70 16.23 -21.33
C ASN A 103 -29.75 15.11 -21.29
N ILE A 104 -30.78 15.24 -22.13
CA ILE A 104 -31.85 14.25 -22.30
C ILE A 104 -31.99 13.97 -23.80
N LEU A 105 -31.92 12.69 -24.17
CA LEU A 105 -31.95 12.27 -25.56
C LEU A 105 -33.39 11.94 -26.00
N TYR A 106 -33.94 12.73 -26.91
CA TYR A 106 -35.31 12.58 -27.41
C TYR A 106 -35.35 11.87 -28.77
N THR A 107 -34.91 10.62 -28.84
CA THR A 107 -34.78 9.87 -30.12
C THR A 107 -36.11 9.46 -30.75
N GLU A 108 -37.18 9.40 -29.97
CA GLU A 108 -38.49 8.89 -30.39
C GLU A 108 -39.59 9.91 -30.08
N ALA A 109 -40.72 9.83 -30.77
CA ALA A 109 -41.90 10.67 -30.47
C ALA A 109 -42.56 10.22 -29.16
N ASP A 110 -43.13 11.16 -28.41
CA ASP A 110 -43.90 10.85 -27.20
C ASP A 110 -45.21 10.13 -27.57
N LYS A 111 -45.52 9.04 -26.86
CA LYS A 111 -46.75 8.26 -27.07
C LYS A 111 -47.68 8.50 -25.89
N ASN A 112 -48.60 9.44 -26.06
CA ASN A 112 -49.62 9.76 -25.07
C ASN A 112 -50.96 9.10 -25.45
N SER A 113 -51.38 8.08 -24.69
CA SER A 113 -52.67 7.40 -24.92
C SER A 113 -53.85 8.35 -24.81
N GLY A 114 -53.81 9.32 -23.89
CA GLY A 114 -54.86 10.33 -23.76
C GLY A 114 -54.96 11.23 -24.98
N LEU A 115 -53.83 11.55 -25.63
CA LEU A 115 -53.84 12.33 -26.87
C LEU A 115 -54.49 11.56 -28.02
N GLU A 116 -54.19 10.27 -28.15
CA GLU A 116 -54.79 9.40 -29.18
C GLU A 116 -56.30 9.25 -28.99
N GLU A 117 -56.77 9.04 -27.75
CA GLU A 117 -58.20 8.98 -27.43
C GLU A 117 -58.92 10.30 -27.73
N ILE A 118 -58.30 11.44 -27.41
CA ILE A 118 -58.87 12.75 -27.70
C ILE A 118 -58.92 13.03 -29.21
N LYS A 119 -57.92 12.59 -29.98
CA LYS A 119 -57.94 12.67 -31.46
C LYS A 119 -59.07 11.80 -32.04
N ALA A 120 -59.21 10.57 -31.56
CA ALA A 120 -60.30 9.66 -31.97
C ALA A 120 -61.69 10.22 -31.61
N LEU A 121 -61.81 10.84 -30.43
CA LEU A 121 -63.03 11.53 -30.02
C LEU A 121 -63.33 12.72 -30.93
N ARG A 122 -62.32 13.53 -31.28
CA ARG A 122 -62.47 14.66 -32.22
C ARG A 122 -63.02 14.18 -33.56
N GLU A 123 -62.42 13.14 -34.13
CA GLU A 123 -62.86 12.56 -35.40
C GLU A 123 -64.30 12.05 -35.34
N SER A 124 -64.68 11.42 -34.23
CA SER A 124 -66.04 10.93 -34.01
C SER A 124 -67.05 12.08 -33.92
N VAL A 125 -66.72 13.14 -33.19
CA VAL A 125 -67.57 14.34 -33.05
C VAL A 125 -67.70 15.08 -34.39
N VAL A 126 -66.64 15.16 -35.20
CA VAL A 126 -66.70 15.72 -36.56
C VAL A 126 -67.66 14.90 -37.44
N LYS A 127 -67.55 13.56 -37.41
CA LYS A 127 -68.43 12.67 -38.19
C LYS A 127 -69.90 12.79 -37.78
N LEU A 128 -70.17 13.07 -36.50
CA LEU A 128 -71.51 13.22 -35.94
C LEU A 128 -72.09 14.64 -36.08
N GLY A 129 -71.38 15.59 -36.71
CA GLY A 129 -71.86 16.96 -36.89
C GLY A 129 -71.86 17.79 -35.60
N GLY A 130 -70.88 17.57 -34.72
CA GLY A 130 -70.78 18.25 -33.44
C GLY A 130 -70.65 19.78 -33.54
N SER A 131 -71.10 20.47 -32.50
CA SER A 131 -71.02 21.93 -32.37
C SER A 131 -69.58 22.45 -32.50
N PRO A 132 -69.34 23.60 -33.17
CA PRO A 132 -68.02 24.23 -33.24
C PRO A 132 -67.39 24.49 -31.86
N ALA A 133 -68.20 24.80 -30.84
CA ALA A 133 -67.70 25.03 -29.48
C ALA A 133 -67.13 23.76 -28.84
N VAL A 134 -67.72 22.61 -29.14
CA VAL A 134 -67.23 21.31 -28.64
C VAL A 134 -65.95 20.92 -29.37
N LEU A 135 -65.90 21.10 -30.69
CA LEU A 135 -64.68 20.86 -31.47
C LEU A 135 -63.53 21.75 -31.02
N GLU A 136 -63.79 23.01 -30.68
CA GLU A 136 -62.78 23.92 -30.14
C GLU A 136 -62.29 23.48 -28.75
N ALA A 137 -63.19 23.06 -27.84
CA ALA A 137 -62.79 22.54 -26.53
C ALA A 137 -61.95 21.26 -26.63
N ILE A 138 -62.27 20.36 -27.57
CA ILE A 138 -61.49 19.15 -27.86
C ILE A 138 -60.12 19.53 -28.45
N SER A 139 -60.08 20.47 -29.39
CA SER A 139 -58.84 21.00 -29.99
C SER A 139 -57.92 21.63 -28.94
N GLN A 140 -58.48 22.37 -27.97
CA GLN A 140 -57.71 22.91 -26.84
C GLN A 140 -57.16 21.80 -25.92
N SER A 141 -57.92 20.72 -25.73
CA SER A 141 -57.48 19.57 -24.93
C SER A 141 -56.37 18.79 -25.64
N GLU A 142 -56.49 18.60 -26.96
CA GLU A 142 -55.45 18.01 -27.81
C GLU A 142 -54.14 18.80 -27.70
N LYS A 143 -54.19 20.13 -27.83
CA LYS A 143 -53.01 21.00 -27.70
C LYS A 143 -52.35 20.90 -26.31
N LYS A 144 -53.12 20.70 -25.24
CA LYS A 144 -52.58 20.55 -23.87
C LYS A 144 -51.94 19.18 -23.63
N LEU A 145 -52.39 18.15 -24.33
CA LEU A 145 -51.89 16.77 -24.18
C LEU A 145 -50.72 16.44 -25.12
N ASP A 146 -50.53 17.23 -26.18
CA ASP A 146 -49.41 17.10 -27.11
C ASP A 146 -48.11 17.67 -26.51
N ASN A 147 -47.47 16.86 -25.66
CA ASN A 147 -46.23 17.22 -24.98
C ASN A 147 -45.07 17.51 -25.94
N ASP A 148 -45.04 16.84 -27.10
CA ASP A 148 -44.02 17.07 -28.13
C ASP A 148 -44.23 18.44 -28.78
N ALA A 149 -45.47 18.80 -29.13
CA ALA A 149 -45.77 20.14 -29.64
C ALA A 149 -45.43 21.24 -28.61
N LEU A 150 -45.74 21.01 -27.32
CA LEU A 150 -45.40 21.95 -26.25
C LEU A 150 -43.88 22.15 -26.12
N LEU A 151 -43.11 21.07 -26.12
CA LEU A 151 -41.65 21.17 -26.04
C LEU A 151 -41.06 21.81 -27.30
N ALA A 152 -41.50 21.41 -28.50
CA ALA A 152 -41.05 22.01 -29.75
C ALA A 152 -41.32 23.53 -29.81
N ALA A 153 -42.49 23.97 -29.32
CA ALA A 153 -42.83 25.38 -29.22
C ALA A 153 -41.92 26.14 -28.23
N SER A 154 -41.63 25.54 -27.07
CA SER A 154 -40.71 26.10 -26.06
C SER A 154 -39.27 26.21 -26.57
N LEU A 155 -38.79 25.20 -27.30
CA LEU A 155 -37.47 25.22 -27.96
C LEU A 155 -37.39 26.36 -28.99
N ALA A 156 -38.42 26.48 -29.83
CA ALA A 156 -38.48 27.48 -30.89
C ALA A 156 -38.56 28.92 -30.36
N SER A 157 -39.33 29.16 -29.30
CA SER A 157 -39.47 30.49 -28.69
C SER A 157 -38.21 30.93 -27.95
N THR A 158 -37.49 29.98 -27.35
CA THR A 158 -36.29 30.25 -26.55
C THR A 158 -35.07 30.56 -27.41
N ASN A 159 -34.86 29.85 -28.52
CA ASN A 159 -33.70 29.96 -29.43
C ASN A 159 -32.32 29.97 -28.72
N LYS A 160 -32.24 29.37 -27.53
CA LYS A 160 -31.03 29.25 -26.70
C LYS A 160 -30.81 27.83 -26.20
N VAL A 161 -31.48 26.84 -26.79
CA VAL A 161 -31.45 25.46 -26.30
C VAL A 161 -30.50 24.61 -27.13
N LEU A 162 -29.60 23.91 -26.44
CA LEU A 162 -28.69 22.93 -27.01
C LEU A 162 -29.16 21.53 -26.62
N LEU A 163 -29.34 20.66 -27.62
CA LEU A 163 -29.78 19.28 -27.42
C LEU A 163 -28.64 18.28 -27.64
N PRO A 164 -28.69 17.09 -27.02
CA PRO A 164 -27.62 16.13 -27.09
C PRO A 164 -27.75 15.24 -28.32
N LEU A 165 -26.61 14.72 -28.77
CA LEU A 165 -26.48 13.63 -29.74
C LEU A 165 -25.76 12.46 -29.08
N PHE A 166 -26.07 11.24 -29.48
CA PHE A 166 -25.27 10.08 -29.07
C PHE A 166 -24.78 9.33 -30.31
N PHE A 167 -23.49 9.04 -30.36
CA PHE A 167 -22.91 8.26 -31.45
C PHE A 167 -22.60 6.82 -31.03
N THR A 168 -22.93 5.86 -31.87
CA THR A 168 -22.40 4.50 -31.75
C THR A 168 -21.03 4.47 -32.43
N LEU A 169 -19.97 4.31 -31.64
CA LEU A 169 -18.60 4.38 -32.13
C LEU A 169 -18.20 3.13 -32.92
N GLY A 170 -17.37 3.32 -33.94
CA GLY A 170 -16.83 2.23 -34.75
C GLY A 170 -16.26 2.73 -36.08
N GLU A 171 -15.44 1.90 -36.72
CA GLU A 171 -14.89 2.23 -38.04
C GLU A 171 -16.00 2.39 -39.07
N GLN A 172 -15.92 3.46 -39.84
CA GLN A 172 -16.89 3.79 -40.88
C GLN A 172 -16.35 3.37 -42.26
N ALA A 173 -17.20 2.76 -43.10
CA ALA A 173 -16.89 2.55 -44.51
C ALA A 173 -17.01 3.87 -45.31
N GLY A 174 -15.96 4.68 -45.25
CA GLY A 174 -15.46 5.57 -46.32
C GLY A 174 -16.29 6.73 -46.89
N ASN A 175 -17.61 6.63 -47.06
CA ASN A 175 -18.32 7.58 -47.92
C ASN A 175 -19.10 8.65 -47.13
N PRO A 176 -18.93 9.95 -47.48
CA PRO A 176 -19.82 11.02 -47.05
C PRO A 176 -21.26 10.71 -47.47
N ASP A 177 -22.23 10.92 -46.59
CA ASP A 177 -23.64 10.81 -46.97
C ASP A 177 -24.15 12.20 -47.43
N PRO A 178 -24.47 12.39 -48.73
CA PRO A 178 -25.02 13.65 -49.22
C PRO A 178 -26.39 13.98 -48.61
N ASN A 179 -27.11 12.98 -48.10
CA ASN A 179 -28.49 13.11 -47.57
C ASN A 179 -28.56 13.31 -46.05
N LEU A 180 -27.47 13.75 -45.42
CA LEU A 180 -27.51 14.08 -43.99
C LEU A 180 -28.56 15.19 -43.72
N PRO A 181 -29.43 15.07 -42.71
CA PRO A 181 -30.38 16.12 -42.36
C PRO A 181 -29.71 17.49 -42.10
N GLU A 182 -30.37 18.58 -42.49
CA GLU A 182 -29.81 19.94 -42.38
C GLU A 182 -29.47 20.34 -40.94
N TYR A 183 -30.26 19.91 -39.95
CA TYR A 183 -29.96 20.15 -38.54
C TYR A 183 -28.62 19.53 -38.10
N LEU A 184 -28.25 18.35 -38.62
CA LEU A 184 -26.94 17.74 -38.36
C LEU A 184 -25.82 18.47 -39.10
N LYS A 185 -26.07 18.93 -40.33
CA LYS A 185 -25.10 19.71 -41.10
C LYS A 185 -24.75 21.03 -40.40
N LYS A 186 -25.75 21.71 -39.82
CA LYS A 186 -25.57 22.98 -39.07
C LYS A 186 -24.76 22.79 -37.78
N ALA A 187 -24.92 21.65 -37.12
CA ALA A 187 -24.24 21.34 -35.86
C ALA A 187 -22.79 20.86 -36.04
N ALA A 188 -22.33 20.63 -37.27
CA ALA A 188 -21.05 20.00 -37.54
C ALA A 188 -20.21 20.79 -38.54
N LYS A 189 -18.90 20.56 -38.49
CA LYS A 189 -17.95 21.08 -39.48
C LYS A 189 -17.71 20.07 -40.58
N GLU A 190 -17.73 20.49 -41.83
CA GLU A 190 -17.29 19.67 -42.95
C GLU A 190 -15.76 19.52 -42.98
N GLN A 191 -15.29 18.27 -43.03
CA GLN A 191 -13.86 17.98 -43.03
C GLN A 191 -13.61 16.59 -43.62
N ALA A 192 -12.62 16.47 -44.51
CA ALA A 192 -12.16 15.19 -45.02
C ALA A 192 -11.65 14.29 -43.87
N SER A 193 -11.86 12.98 -43.97
CA SER A 193 -11.55 11.99 -42.92
C SER A 193 -10.14 12.18 -42.36
N PRO A 194 -9.99 12.66 -41.11
CA PRO A 194 -8.67 12.84 -40.53
C PRO A 194 -8.18 11.51 -39.98
N ALA A 195 -6.93 11.14 -40.30
CA ALA A 195 -6.31 9.93 -39.76
C ALA A 195 -6.26 9.98 -38.23
N GLY A 196 -6.73 8.92 -37.57
CA GLY A 196 -6.62 8.73 -36.12
C GLY A 196 -7.76 9.28 -35.26
N LEU A 197 -8.67 10.11 -35.80
CA LEU A 197 -9.80 10.63 -35.03
C LEU A 197 -10.84 9.56 -34.67
N GLN A 198 -11.56 9.79 -33.58
CA GLN A 198 -12.67 8.93 -33.16
C GLN A 198 -13.80 8.93 -34.21
N GLN A 199 -14.10 7.75 -34.75
CA GLN A 199 -15.16 7.56 -35.75
C GLN A 199 -16.43 6.96 -35.15
N ALA A 200 -17.56 7.25 -35.80
CA ALA A 200 -18.87 6.69 -35.49
C ALA A 200 -19.51 6.01 -36.71
N ARG A 201 -20.33 4.99 -36.43
CA ARG A 201 -21.12 4.25 -37.43
C ARG A 201 -22.56 4.73 -37.50
N GLU A 202 -23.12 5.11 -36.36
CA GLU A 202 -24.52 5.51 -36.23
C GLU A 202 -24.66 6.73 -35.32
N VAL A 203 -25.71 7.50 -35.55
CA VAL A 203 -26.09 8.65 -34.73
C VAL A 203 -27.52 8.47 -34.23
N ALA A 204 -27.69 8.58 -32.92
CA ALA A 204 -28.96 8.74 -32.26
C ALA A 204 -29.17 10.25 -32.00
N ALA A 205 -29.98 10.87 -32.85
CA ALA A 205 -30.30 12.29 -32.78
C ALA A 205 -31.72 12.52 -32.21
N PRO A 206 -32.01 13.70 -31.65
CA PRO A 206 -33.37 14.08 -31.32
C PRO A 206 -34.29 14.02 -32.53
N ILE A 207 -35.59 13.77 -32.32
CA ILE A 207 -36.57 13.82 -33.39
C ILE A 207 -36.49 15.15 -34.16
N PRO A 208 -36.73 15.16 -35.49
CA PRO A 208 -36.60 16.38 -36.31
C PRO A 208 -37.37 17.59 -35.78
N ALA A 209 -38.56 17.35 -35.20
CA ALA A 209 -39.39 18.38 -34.58
C ALA A 209 -38.66 19.19 -33.49
N PHE A 210 -37.67 18.60 -32.81
CA PHE A 210 -36.85 19.26 -31.81
C PHE A 210 -35.51 19.71 -32.38
N ALA A 211 -34.86 18.85 -33.18
CA ALA A 211 -33.54 19.12 -33.73
C ALA A 211 -33.52 20.37 -34.61
N ASP A 212 -34.57 20.61 -35.41
CA ASP A 212 -34.70 21.80 -36.26
C ASP A 212 -34.95 23.09 -35.47
N LYS A 213 -35.48 22.99 -34.25
CA LYS A 213 -35.80 24.14 -33.37
C LYS A 213 -34.70 24.45 -32.36
N ALA A 214 -33.80 23.50 -32.12
CA ALA A 214 -32.64 23.69 -31.25
C ALA A 214 -31.65 24.70 -31.86
N LEU A 215 -30.97 25.44 -30.98
CA LEU A 215 -29.91 26.37 -31.40
C LEU A 215 -28.76 25.62 -32.07
N SER A 216 -28.33 24.52 -31.43
CA SER A 216 -27.32 23.60 -31.94
C SER A 216 -27.43 22.24 -31.25
N LEU A 217 -26.67 21.27 -31.77
CA LEU A 217 -26.56 19.91 -31.25
C LEU A 217 -25.11 19.61 -30.88
N GLY A 218 -24.88 18.74 -29.88
CA GLY A 218 -23.53 18.30 -29.52
C GLY A 218 -23.54 16.92 -28.87
N HIS A 219 -22.48 16.13 -29.06
CA HIS A 219 -22.50 14.73 -28.62
C HIS A 219 -22.16 14.54 -27.14
N ILE A 220 -22.78 13.55 -26.49
CA ILE A 220 -22.63 13.27 -25.05
C ILE A 220 -21.83 11.99 -24.76
N ASN A 221 -21.11 11.47 -25.76
CA ASN A 221 -20.26 10.28 -25.64
C ASN A 221 -19.16 10.45 -24.58
N ILE A 222 -19.30 9.74 -23.45
CA ILE A 222 -18.25 9.61 -22.44
C ILE A 222 -17.47 8.31 -22.69
N LEU A 223 -16.15 8.43 -22.84
CA LEU A 223 -15.27 7.30 -23.08
C LEU A 223 -14.27 7.15 -21.92
N PRO A 224 -14.44 6.14 -21.06
CA PRO A 224 -13.47 5.88 -20.01
C PRO A 224 -12.15 5.38 -20.60
N ASP A 225 -11.06 5.61 -19.86
CA ASP A 225 -9.79 4.97 -20.14
C ASP A 225 -9.88 3.45 -19.93
N SER A 226 -8.82 2.73 -20.30
CA SER A 226 -8.71 1.28 -20.14
C SER A 226 -8.94 0.77 -18.70
N ASP A 227 -8.75 1.61 -17.69
CA ASP A 227 -9.00 1.28 -16.28
C ASP A 227 -10.40 1.70 -15.78
N GLY A 228 -11.29 2.11 -16.69
CA GLY A 228 -12.65 2.55 -16.40
C GLY A 228 -12.77 4.01 -15.93
N THR A 229 -11.66 4.72 -15.71
CA THR A 229 -11.69 6.11 -15.22
C THR A 229 -11.77 7.08 -16.40
N VAL A 230 -12.67 8.05 -16.30
CA VAL A 230 -12.80 9.14 -17.27
C VAL A 230 -11.78 10.22 -16.91
N ARG A 231 -10.68 10.26 -17.67
CA ARG A 231 -9.68 11.36 -17.60
C ARG A 231 -9.69 12.25 -18.82
N ARG A 232 -10.39 11.80 -19.87
CA ARG A 232 -10.39 12.39 -21.19
C ARG A 232 -11.81 12.58 -21.67
N GLU A 233 -12.03 13.68 -22.39
CA GLU A 233 -13.26 13.95 -23.11
C GLU A 233 -12.96 13.95 -24.60
N SER A 234 -13.77 13.25 -25.39
CA SER A 234 -13.67 13.36 -26.86
C SER A 234 -14.33 14.68 -27.26
N LEU A 235 -13.56 15.65 -27.75
CA LEU A 235 -14.12 16.96 -28.10
C LEU A 235 -14.82 16.94 -29.46
N VAL A 236 -14.46 15.99 -30.32
CA VAL A 236 -15.09 15.78 -31.61
C VAL A 236 -15.27 14.30 -31.91
N VAL A 237 -16.32 13.99 -32.66
CA VAL A 237 -16.53 12.68 -33.29
C VAL A 237 -16.67 12.89 -34.79
N TYR A 238 -15.96 12.06 -35.57
CA TYR A 238 -16.07 12.04 -37.01
C TYR A 238 -17.22 11.13 -37.45
N TYR A 239 -18.14 11.67 -38.25
CA TYR A 239 -19.27 10.94 -38.80
C TYR A 239 -19.63 11.49 -40.19
N ARG A 240 -19.62 10.61 -41.21
CA ARG A 240 -20.10 10.91 -42.57
C ARG A 240 -19.55 12.20 -43.19
N GLY A 241 -18.23 12.41 -43.09
CA GLY A 241 -17.54 13.56 -43.70
C GLY A 241 -17.59 14.85 -42.86
N ARG A 242 -18.05 14.76 -41.61
CA ARG A 242 -18.20 15.90 -40.72
C ARG A 242 -17.67 15.62 -39.32
N LEU A 243 -17.17 16.66 -38.66
CA LEU A 243 -16.79 16.67 -37.26
C LEU A 243 -17.93 17.24 -36.42
N PHE A 244 -18.44 16.41 -35.52
CA PHE A 244 -19.46 16.80 -34.55
C PHE A 244 -18.77 17.17 -33.24
N PRO A 245 -18.94 18.41 -32.75
CA PRO A 245 -18.44 18.81 -31.45
C PRO A 245 -19.15 18.06 -30.31
N SER A 246 -18.45 17.86 -29.20
CA SER A 246 -19.07 17.39 -27.97
C SER A 246 -20.06 18.41 -27.44
N PHE A 247 -21.00 17.96 -26.62
CA PHE A 247 -21.99 18.81 -25.98
C PHE A 247 -21.32 19.93 -25.18
N ALA A 248 -20.22 19.61 -24.48
CA ALA A 248 -19.43 20.58 -23.75
C ALA A 248 -18.70 21.56 -24.68
N LEU A 249 -18.08 21.08 -25.76
CA LEU A 249 -17.43 21.96 -26.74
C LEU A 249 -18.44 22.87 -27.42
N GLN A 250 -19.57 22.34 -27.87
CA GLN A 250 -20.64 23.10 -28.51
C GLN A 250 -21.22 24.15 -27.56
N SER A 251 -21.36 23.83 -26.27
CA SER A 251 -21.80 24.78 -25.25
C SER A 251 -20.82 25.93 -25.10
N ALA A 252 -19.52 25.64 -25.05
CA ALA A 252 -18.46 26.66 -25.00
C ALA A 252 -18.44 27.51 -26.28
N LEU A 253 -18.47 26.90 -27.47
CA LEU A 253 -18.51 27.64 -28.75
C LEU A 253 -19.69 28.59 -28.83
N THR A 254 -20.88 28.12 -28.44
CA THR A 254 -22.11 28.90 -28.44
C THR A 254 -22.03 30.08 -27.47
N TYR A 255 -21.55 29.84 -26.24
CA TYR A 255 -21.32 30.89 -25.25
C TYR A 255 -20.30 31.94 -25.73
N LEU A 256 -19.27 31.49 -26.45
CA LEU A 256 -18.24 32.34 -27.05
C LEU A 256 -18.66 33.00 -28.37
N ARG A 257 -19.86 32.68 -28.89
CA ARG A 257 -20.38 33.14 -30.20
C ARG A 257 -19.48 32.73 -31.37
N ILE A 258 -18.92 31.53 -31.33
CA ILE A 258 -18.07 30.96 -32.37
C ILE A 258 -18.86 29.87 -33.11
N ALA A 259 -18.80 29.87 -34.44
CA ALA A 259 -19.53 28.88 -35.23
C ALA A 259 -18.74 27.56 -35.33
N PRO A 260 -19.41 26.39 -35.37
CA PRO A 260 -18.73 25.10 -35.50
C PRO A 260 -17.82 25.01 -36.74
N LYS A 261 -18.18 25.67 -37.84
CA LYS A 261 -17.38 25.73 -39.08
C LYS A 261 -15.98 26.32 -38.87
N ASP A 262 -15.79 27.15 -37.84
CA ASP A 262 -14.52 27.81 -37.54
C ASP A 262 -13.56 26.90 -36.74
N LEU A 263 -14.00 25.69 -36.38
CA LEU A 263 -13.16 24.69 -35.72
C LEU A 263 -12.01 24.27 -36.63
N GLN A 264 -10.81 24.17 -36.09
CA GLN A 264 -9.66 23.62 -36.78
C GLN A 264 -8.94 22.66 -35.84
N ILE A 265 -8.52 21.52 -36.37
CA ILE A 265 -7.73 20.54 -35.63
C ILE A 265 -6.42 20.38 -36.40
N SER A 266 -5.33 20.87 -35.81
CA SER A 266 -4.00 20.81 -36.41
C SER A 266 -2.93 20.77 -35.32
N GLY A 267 -1.84 20.03 -35.56
CA GLY A 267 -0.68 19.99 -34.66
C GLY A 267 -0.99 19.60 -33.21
N GLY A 268 -1.89 18.62 -32.99
CA GLY A 268 -2.28 18.19 -31.63
C GLY A 268 -3.08 19.25 -30.85
N ARG A 269 -3.69 20.21 -31.56
CA ARG A 269 -4.55 21.24 -30.95
C ARG A 269 -5.85 21.40 -31.71
N LEU A 270 -6.92 21.65 -30.97
CA LEU A 270 -8.21 22.11 -31.48
C LEU A 270 -8.31 23.61 -31.22
N SER A 271 -8.49 24.39 -32.27
CA SER A 271 -8.59 25.85 -32.21
C SER A 271 -9.87 26.35 -32.86
N ALA A 272 -10.50 27.36 -32.27
CA ALA A 272 -11.62 28.10 -32.86
C ALA A 272 -11.68 29.48 -32.23
N GLY A 273 -11.52 30.56 -33.02
CA GLY A 273 -11.44 31.92 -32.50
C GLY A 273 -10.37 32.04 -31.40
N ARG A 274 -10.80 32.40 -30.17
CA ARG A 274 -9.93 32.50 -28.99
C ARG A 274 -9.66 31.18 -28.26
N LEU A 275 -10.38 30.12 -28.63
CA LEU A 275 -10.25 28.80 -28.01
C LEU A 275 -9.03 28.08 -28.61
N SER A 276 -8.16 27.54 -27.76
CA SER A 276 -7.02 26.73 -28.18
C SER A 276 -6.78 25.61 -27.17
N VAL A 277 -7.09 24.38 -27.56
CA VAL A 277 -7.16 23.23 -26.66
C VAL A 277 -6.19 22.15 -27.10
N PRO A 278 -5.31 21.64 -26.21
CA PRO A 278 -4.48 20.49 -26.53
C PRO A 278 -5.36 19.23 -26.64
N VAL A 279 -5.19 18.49 -27.73
CA VAL A 279 -5.91 17.24 -27.99
C VAL A 279 -4.94 16.13 -28.41
N ASP A 280 -5.28 14.90 -28.06
CA ASP A 280 -4.56 13.72 -28.55
C ASP A 280 -4.90 13.44 -30.05
N PRO A 281 -4.24 12.47 -30.69
CA PRO A 281 -4.53 12.11 -32.08
C PRO A 281 -5.97 11.65 -32.34
N ARG A 282 -6.71 11.25 -31.29
CA ARG A 282 -8.13 10.86 -31.37
C ARG A 282 -9.08 12.03 -31.19
N GLY A 283 -8.57 13.24 -30.95
CA GLY A 283 -9.37 14.43 -30.69
C GLY A 283 -9.83 14.56 -29.24
N GLN A 284 -9.15 13.90 -28.31
CA GLN A 284 -9.52 13.89 -26.89
C GLN A 284 -8.72 14.92 -26.08
N MET A 285 -9.40 15.64 -25.21
CA MET A 285 -8.81 16.58 -24.25
C MET A 285 -8.68 15.91 -22.88
N LEU A 286 -7.58 16.16 -22.15
CA LEU A 286 -7.47 15.79 -20.74
C LEU A 286 -8.30 16.72 -19.85
N ILE A 287 -9.08 16.14 -18.94
CA ILE A 287 -9.99 16.88 -18.06
C ILE A 287 -9.23 17.28 -16.78
N SER A 288 -9.26 18.57 -16.48
CA SER A 288 -8.82 19.14 -15.20
C SER A 288 -10.02 19.31 -14.27
N TYR A 289 -10.34 18.25 -13.52
CA TYR A 289 -11.42 18.27 -12.54
C TYR A 289 -11.25 19.32 -11.45
N ASN A 290 -12.36 19.93 -11.06
CA ASN A 290 -12.43 21.00 -10.07
C ASN A 290 -12.63 20.49 -8.62
N GLY A 291 -13.01 19.21 -8.46
CA GLY A 291 -13.33 18.60 -7.18
C GLY A 291 -14.20 17.36 -7.33
N GLY A 292 -14.83 16.95 -6.23
CA GLY A 292 -15.91 15.94 -6.23
C GLY A 292 -17.26 16.53 -6.68
N PHE A 293 -18.32 15.72 -6.60
CA PHE A 293 -19.69 16.15 -6.92
C PHE A 293 -20.12 17.36 -6.07
N GLY A 294 -20.89 18.28 -6.65
CA GLY A 294 -21.28 19.53 -6.00
C GLY A 294 -20.24 20.65 -6.16
N SER A 295 -19.35 20.53 -7.14
CA SER A 295 -18.39 21.59 -7.48
C SER A 295 -19.07 22.81 -8.12
N PHE A 296 -20.21 22.61 -8.77
CA PHE A 296 -21.01 23.66 -9.41
C PHE A 296 -22.27 23.96 -8.60
N PRO A 297 -22.83 25.19 -8.67
CA PRO A 297 -24.14 25.48 -8.10
C PRO A 297 -25.22 24.59 -8.74
N THR A 298 -25.83 23.74 -7.91
CA THR A 298 -26.82 22.75 -8.34
C THR A 298 -28.16 23.03 -7.64
N TYR A 299 -29.24 23.06 -8.42
CA TYR A 299 -30.59 23.28 -7.94
C TYR A 299 -31.51 22.15 -8.41
N SER A 300 -32.42 21.72 -7.55
CA SER A 300 -33.41 20.68 -7.86
C SER A 300 -34.34 21.13 -9.00
N PHE A 301 -34.64 20.24 -9.94
CA PHE A 301 -35.58 20.51 -11.04
C PHE A 301 -36.91 21.04 -10.51
N PHE A 302 -37.46 20.39 -9.47
CA PHE A 302 -38.72 20.79 -8.85
C PHE A 302 -38.66 22.20 -8.25
N ASP A 303 -37.56 22.56 -7.59
CA ASP A 303 -37.43 23.87 -6.95
C ASP A 303 -37.35 24.99 -7.99
N VAL A 304 -36.76 24.72 -9.15
CA VAL A 304 -36.76 25.68 -10.27
C VAL A 304 -38.15 25.76 -10.88
N ALA A 305 -38.78 24.63 -11.19
CA ALA A 305 -40.12 24.57 -11.78
C ALA A 305 -41.21 25.20 -10.89
N SER A 306 -41.06 25.12 -9.56
CA SER A 306 -41.99 25.74 -8.60
C SER A 306 -41.74 27.24 -8.38
N GLY A 307 -40.67 27.81 -8.96
CA GLY A 307 -40.31 29.22 -8.79
C GLY A 307 -39.63 29.54 -7.45
N SER A 308 -39.15 28.51 -6.72
CA SER A 308 -38.47 28.69 -5.43
C SER A 308 -37.06 29.25 -5.56
N VAL A 309 -36.45 29.13 -6.75
CA VAL A 309 -35.10 29.63 -7.04
C VAL A 309 -35.16 31.03 -7.67
N LYS A 310 -34.32 31.95 -7.16
CA LYS A 310 -34.28 33.34 -7.63
C LYS A 310 -33.86 33.44 -9.12
N PRO A 311 -34.53 34.26 -9.95
CA PRO A 311 -34.19 34.45 -11.37
C PRO A 311 -32.73 34.84 -11.65
N GLU A 312 -32.14 35.65 -10.77
CA GLU A 312 -30.76 36.15 -10.86
C GLU A 312 -29.72 35.01 -10.93
N VAL A 313 -30.06 33.82 -10.43
CA VAL A 313 -29.20 32.65 -10.46
C VAL A 313 -28.89 32.23 -11.90
N PHE A 314 -29.81 32.42 -12.84
CA PHE A 314 -29.72 31.91 -14.22
C PHE A 314 -29.26 32.96 -15.23
N LYS A 315 -29.41 34.26 -14.91
CA LYS A 315 -29.13 35.37 -15.83
C LYS A 315 -27.69 35.34 -16.33
N GLY A 316 -27.52 35.30 -17.66
CA GLY A 316 -26.21 35.30 -18.33
C GLY A 316 -25.37 34.03 -18.10
N LYS A 317 -25.94 32.97 -17.52
CA LYS A 317 -25.25 31.72 -17.22
C LYS A 317 -25.57 30.60 -18.21
N ILE A 318 -24.69 29.62 -18.30
CA ILE A 318 -24.91 28.34 -18.97
C ILE A 318 -25.67 27.45 -17.99
N VAL A 319 -26.91 27.11 -18.34
CA VAL A 319 -27.78 26.28 -17.51
C VAL A 319 -27.80 24.87 -18.08
N LEU A 320 -27.34 23.89 -17.30
CA LEU A 320 -27.28 22.49 -17.69
C LEU A 320 -28.37 21.70 -16.98
N ILE A 321 -29.27 21.06 -17.72
CA ILE A 321 -30.39 20.28 -17.17
C ILE A 321 -30.11 18.80 -17.42
N GLY A 322 -30.11 17.97 -16.37
CA GLY A 322 -29.85 16.55 -16.55
C GLY A 322 -30.00 15.70 -15.28
N PRO A 323 -29.98 14.37 -15.43
CA PRO A 323 -30.11 13.44 -14.31
C PRO A 323 -28.88 13.43 -13.42
N VAL A 324 -29.13 13.50 -12.11
CA VAL A 324 -28.13 13.24 -11.04
C VAL A 324 -28.61 12.19 -10.04
N ALA A 325 -29.90 11.85 -10.07
CA ALA A 325 -30.54 10.82 -9.25
C ALA A 325 -29.93 9.43 -9.46
N THR A 326 -29.91 8.64 -8.38
CA THR A 326 -29.41 7.26 -8.44
C THR A 326 -30.34 6.36 -9.27
N GLY A 327 -29.78 5.49 -10.10
CA GLY A 327 -30.55 4.58 -10.98
C GLY A 327 -31.03 5.19 -12.30
N ILE A 328 -30.89 6.50 -12.51
CA ILE A 328 -31.22 7.18 -13.78
C ILE A 328 -29.99 7.87 -14.37
N ALA A 329 -29.17 8.52 -13.55
CA ALA A 329 -27.97 9.20 -14.01
C ALA A 329 -26.90 8.19 -14.46
N GLY A 330 -26.24 8.49 -15.57
CA GLY A 330 -24.98 7.85 -15.93
C GLY A 330 -23.86 8.36 -15.04
N PHE A 331 -23.29 7.50 -14.20
CA PHE A 331 -22.16 7.84 -13.34
C PHE A 331 -20.84 7.43 -13.99
N ALA A 332 -19.87 8.35 -13.96
CA ALA A 332 -18.50 8.13 -14.38
C ALA A 332 -17.59 7.95 -13.17
N VAL A 333 -16.58 7.08 -13.32
CA VAL A 333 -15.44 7.02 -12.39
C VAL A 333 -14.46 8.12 -12.77
N THR A 334 -14.04 8.94 -11.82
CA THR A 334 -13.13 10.07 -12.04
C THR A 334 -11.92 9.97 -11.09
N PRO A 335 -10.86 10.76 -11.29
CA PRO A 335 -9.75 10.83 -10.34
C PRO A 335 -10.14 11.19 -8.90
N PHE A 336 -11.30 11.82 -8.70
CA PHE A 336 -11.79 12.27 -7.39
C PHE A 336 -12.71 11.25 -6.72
N GLN A 337 -13.67 10.69 -7.46
CA GLN A 337 -14.67 9.76 -6.93
C GLN A 337 -15.20 8.80 -8.00
N SER A 338 -15.74 7.66 -7.56
CA SER A 338 -16.29 6.60 -8.42
C SER A 338 -17.71 6.88 -8.91
N THR A 339 -18.46 7.77 -8.25
CA THR A 339 -19.85 8.09 -8.57
C THR A 339 -19.98 9.56 -8.95
N TYR A 340 -19.57 9.93 -10.17
CA TYR A 340 -19.61 11.31 -10.64
C TYR A 340 -20.64 11.47 -11.77
N PRO A 341 -21.71 12.28 -11.61
CA PRO A 341 -22.74 12.43 -12.64
C PRO A 341 -22.18 12.93 -13.98
N GLY A 342 -22.61 12.34 -15.09
CA GLY A 342 -22.17 12.73 -16.44
C GLY A 342 -22.41 14.21 -16.76
N ILE A 343 -23.47 14.82 -16.22
CA ILE A 343 -23.75 16.25 -16.41
C ILE A 343 -22.69 17.16 -15.77
N GLU A 344 -22.11 16.75 -14.63
CA GLU A 344 -21.00 17.49 -14.02
C GLU A 344 -19.67 17.26 -14.75
N VAL A 345 -19.49 16.11 -15.43
CA VAL A 345 -18.32 15.92 -16.31
C VAL A 345 -18.37 16.98 -17.42
N MET A 346 -19.54 17.17 -18.04
CA MET A 346 -19.73 18.21 -19.06
C MET A 346 -19.53 19.61 -18.50
N ALA A 347 -20.05 19.91 -17.30
CA ALA A 347 -19.83 21.19 -16.62
C ALA A 347 -18.33 21.46 -16.40
N THR A 348 -17.58 20.45 -15.96
CA THR A 348 -16.12 20.52 -15.78
C THR A 348 -15.40 20.79 -17.10
N VAL A 349 -15.80 20.12 -18.19
CA VAL A 349 -15.20 20.36 -19.51
C VAL A 349 -15.50 21.78 -20.00
N ILE A 350 -16.74 22.27 -19.85
CA ILE A 350 -17.10 23.64 -20.22
C ILE A 350 -16.26 24.64 -19.41
N GLU A 351 -16.13 24.44 -18.10
CA GLU A 351 -15.25 25.24 -17.22
C GLU A 351 -13.81 25.27 -17.73
N ASN A 352 -13.26 24.10 -18.08
CA ASN A 352 -11.89 23.97 -18.58
C ASN A 352 -11.69 24.74 -19.91
N LEU A 353 -12.67 24.64 -20.81
CA LEU A 353 -12.65 25.31 -22.12
C LEU A 353 -12.77 26.84 -21.99
N LEU A 354 -13.65 27.34 -21.12
CA LEU A 354 -13.89 28.77 -20.95
C LEU A 354 -12.76 29.49 -20.21
N ASN A 355 -12.14 28.83 -19.23
CA ASN A 355 -11.13 29.44 -18.35
C ASN A 355 -9.69 29.02 -18.67
N ASN A 356 -9.47 28.31 -19.79
CA ASN A 356 -8.15 27.82 -20.20
C ASN A 356 -7.46 26.97 -19.10
N ASN A 357 -8.24 26.25 -18.29
CA ASN A 357 -7.72 25.33 -17.28
C ASN A 357 -7.48 23.95 -17.92
N LEU A 358 -6.45 23.87 -18.76
CA LEU A 358 -6.21 22.73 -19.62
C LEU A 358 -5.02 21.90 -19.13
N ILE A 359 -5.07 20.60 -19.39
CA ILE A 359 -3.93 19.70 -19.21
C ILE A 359 -3.45 19.27 -20.59
N SER A 360 -2.14 19.37 -20.81
CA SER A 360 -1.48 19.00 -22.06
C SER A 360 -0.43 17.93 -21.80
N ARG A 361 -0.24 17.04 -22.76
CA ARG A 361 0.92 16.15 -22.84
C ARG A 361 1.71 16.51 -24.10
N PRO A 362 2.72 17.39 -24.00
CA PRO A 362 3.50 17.81 -25.17
C PRO A 362 4.27 16.66 -25.82
N ASP A 363 4.55 16.76 -27.11
CA ASP A 363 5.29 15.72 -27.85
C ASP A 363 6.72 15.51 -27.31
N TRP A 364 7.36 16.58 -26.81
CA TRP A 364 8.68 16.50 -26.19
C TRP A 364 8.67 15.76 -24.85
N ALA A 365 7.52 15.64 -24.17
CA ALA A 365 7.45 15.03 -22.85
C ALA A 365 7.94 13.58 -22.88
N ARG A 366 7.52 12.81 -23.90
CA ARG A 366 7.98 11.43 -24.10
C ARG A 366 9.49 11.34 -24.29
N TRP A 367 10.09 12.27 -25.05
CA TRP A 367 11.52 12.29 -25.29
C TRP A 367 12.31 12.73 -24.04
N ALA A 368 11.77 13.66 -23.26
CA ALA A 368 12.33 14.06 -21.98
C ALA A 368 12.30 12.89 -20.96
N GLU A 369 11.18 12.16 -20.87
CA GLU A 369 11.04 10.95 -20.05
C GLU A 369 12.13 9.93 -20.40
N LEU A 370 12.29 9.60 -21.70
CA LEU A 370 13.30 8.67 -22.20
C LEU A 370 14.73 9.17 -21.98
N GLY A 371 14.98 10.47 -22.16
CA GLY A 371 16.27 11.10 -21.90
C GLY A 371 16.68 10.98 -20.44
N VAL A 372 15.75 11.21 -19.51
CA VAL A 372 16.02 11.05 -18.08
C VAL A 372 16.19 9.58 -17.69
N MET A 373 15.43 8.67 -18.31
CA MET A 373 15.67 7.23 -18.13
C MET A 373 17.08 6.85 -18.59
N LEU A 374 17.54 7.35 -19.74
CA LEU A 374 18.90 7.11 -20.21
C LEU A 374 19.95 7.68 -19.23
N LEU A 375 19.75 8.89 -18.72
CA LEU A 375 20.63 9.50 -17.72
C LEU A 375 20.69 8.67 -16.43
N PHE A 376 19.54 8.18 -15.94
CA PHE A 376 19.49 7.31 -14.76
C PHE A 376 20.16 5.97 -15.03
N GLY A 377 19.93 5.37 -16.20
CA GLY A 377 20.61 4.16 -16.64
C GLY A 377 22.12 4.32 -16.69
N LEU A 378 22.62 5.44 -17.26
CA LEU A 378 24.05 5.76 -17.31
C LEU A 378 24.63 6.01 -15.92
N PHE A 379 23.91 6.70 -15.03
CA PHE A 379 24.31 6.89 -13.64
C PHE A 379 24.47 5.54 -12.93
N LEU A 380 23.47 4.66 -13.04
CA LEU A 380 23.52 3.30 -12.47
C LEU A 380 24.66 2.48 -13.07
N ALA A 381 24.88 2.56 -14.38
CA ALA A 381 25.87 1.76 -15.09
C ALA A 381 27.32 2.22 -14.86
N LEU A 382 27.58 3.53 -14.79
CA LEU A 382 28.93 4.11 -14.86
C LEU A 382 29.38 4.83 -13.60
N ALA A 383 28.47 5.56 -12.94
CA ALA A 383 28.81 6.40 -11.78
C ALA A 383 28.64 5.61 -10.48
N MET A 384 27.49 4.97 -10.30
CA MET A 384 27.15 4.24 -9.08
C MET A 384 28.21 3.19 -8.69
N PRO A 385 28.80 2.37 -9.59
CA PRO A 385 29.80 1.37 -9.22
C PRO A 385 31.10 1.96 -8.67
N ARG A 386 31.36 3.25 -8.92
CA ARG A 386 32.56 3.98 -8.48
C ARG A 386 32.35 4.75 -7.18
N LEU A 387 31.10 4.88 -6.73
CA LEU A 387 30.73 5.66 -5.56
C LEU A 387 30.56 4.76 -4.34
N LYS A 388 30.85 5.32 -3.16
CA LYS A 388 30.49 4.72 -1.87
C LYS A 388 28.96 4.57 -1.77
N ALA A 389 28.49 3.53 -1.08
CA ALA A 389 27.07 3.20 -1.00
C ALA A 389 26.20 4.39 -0.55
N GLY A 390 26.52 5.03 0.59
CA GLY A 390 25.78 6.19 1.09
C GLY A 390 25.75 7.39 0.13
N LEU A 391 26.88 7.71 -0.52
CA LEU A 391 26.93 8.80 -1.51
C LEU A 391 26.11 8.48 -2.76
N SER A 392 26.16 7.22 -3.23
CA SER A 392 25.35 6.78 -4.37
C SER A 392 23.85 6.80 -4.07
N ALA A 393 23.44 6.45 -2.84
CA ALA A 393 22.06 6.52 -2.37
C ALA A 393 21.57 7.98 -2.33
N ALA A 394 22.38 8.89 -1.77
CA ALA A 394 22.05 10.31 -1.69
C ALA A 394 21.88 10.95 -3.08
N ILE A 395 22.78 10.64 -4.03
CA ILE A 395 22.66 11.15 -5.41
C ILE A 395 21.43 10.56 -6.10
N ALA A 396 21.16 9.26 -5.96
CA ALA A 396 19.97 8.62 -6.54
C ALA A 396 18.68 9.25 -6.00
N ALA A 397 18.59 9.47 -4.68
CA ALA A 397 17.46 10.13 -4.04
C ALA A 397 17.31 11.58 -4.51
N GLY A 398 18.41 12.34 -4.62
CA GLY A 398 18.39 13.71 -5.13
C GLY A 398 17.89 13.79 -6.58
N LEU A 399 18.38 12.92 -7.46
CA LEU A 399 17.92 12.83 -8.86
C LEU A 399 16.42 12.51 -8.95
N LEU A 400 15.93 11.58 -8.13
CA LEU A 400 14.52 11.24 -8.07
C LEU A 400 13.66 12.39 -7.55
N LEU A 401 14.11 13.08 -6.49
CA LEU A 401 13.39 14.24 -5.94
C LEU A 401 13.31 15.37 -6.96
N ILE A 402 14.38 15.63 -7.71
CA ILE A 402 14.39 16.65 -8.76
C ILE A 402 13.40 16.28 -9.86
N TRP A 403 13.49 15.08 -10.44
CA TRP A 403 12.60 14.69 -11.56
C TRP A 403 11.13 14.65 -11.15
N ASN A 404 10.81 13.97 -10.04
CA ASN A 404 9.44 13.87 -9.55
C ASN A 404 8.91 15.23 -9.11
N GLY A 405 9.73 16.06 -8.46
CA GLY A 405 9.37 17.41 -8.06
C GLY A 405 9.05 18.30 -9.26
N VAL A 406 9.88 18.27 -10.32
CA VAL A 406 9.63 18.98 -11.58
C VAL A 406 8.35 18.48 -12.25
N ALA A 407 8.15 17.16 -12.32
CA ALA A 407 6.94 16.59 -12.93
C ALA A 407 5.66 16.98 -12.16
N VAL A 408 5.69 17.00 -10.83
CA VAL A 408 4.58 17.45 -9.99
C VAL A 408 4.34 18.95 -10.15
N TRP A 409 5.39 19.76 -10.14
CA TRP A 409 5.29 21.22 -10.30
C TRP A 409 4.73 21.62 -11.66
N LEU A 410 5.23 21.03 -12.75
CA LEU A 410 4.74 21.25 -14.11
C LEU A 410 3.26 20.83 -14.25
N PHE A 411 2.87 19.71 -13.63
CA PHE A 411 1.49 19.25 -13.66
C PHE A 411 0.56 20.16 -12.87
N ALA A 412 0.85 20.37 -11.58
CA ALA A 412 -0.02 21.11 -10.67
C ALA A 412 -0.09 22.60 -11.04
N GLY A 413 1.04 23.21 -11.41
CA GLY A 413 1.13 24.61 -11.82
C GLY A 413 0.67 24.84 -13.26
N GLN A 414 1.38 24.24 -14.22
CA GLN A 414 1.25 24.57 -15.65
C GLN A 414 0.30 23.66 -16.43
N GLY A 415 -0.17 22.56 -15.84
CA GLY A 415 -1.01 21.58 -16.54
C GLY A 415 -0.23 20.77 -17.57
N VAL A 416 1.09 20.63 -17.40
CA VAL A 416 1.92 19.82 -18.30
C VAL A 416 2.12 18.44 -17.68
N TRP A 417 1.63 17.41 -18.37
CA TRP A 417 1.78 16.02 -17.92
C TRP A 417 3.08 15.40 -18.40
N LEU A 418 3.99 15.25 -17.46
CA LEU A 418 5.25 14.53 -17.61
C LEU A 418 5.17 13.19 -16.86
N GLY A 419 5.55 12.11 -17.54
CA GLY A 419 5.60 10.77 -16.98
C GLY A 419 6.69 10.64 -15.91
N MET A 420 6.36 10.08 -14.76
CA MET A 420 7.32 9.97 -13.65
C MET A 420 7.58 8.53 -13.19
N VAL A 421 6.67 7.61 -13.51
CA VAL A 421 6.77 6.21 -13.07
C VAL A 421 7.93 5.48 -13.74
N GLY A 422 8.11 5.63 -15.06
CA GLY A 422 9.19 4.96 -15.80
C GLY A 422 10.59 5.27 -15.24
N PRO A 423 11.01 6.55 -15.17
CA PRO A 423 12.27 6.94 -14.54
C PRO A 423 12.41 6.49 -13.08
N THR A 424 11.33 6.59 -12.30
CA THR A 424 11.35 6.21 -10.87
C THR A 424 11.56 4.71 -10.68
N LEU A 425 10.86 3.87 -11.44
CA LEU A 425 11.03 2.42 -11.39
C LEU A 425 12.41 1.99 -11.90
N LEU A 426 12.94 2.65 -12.94
CA LEU A 426 14.29 2.37 -13.42
C LEU A 426 15.33 2.61 -12.32
N MET A 427 15.26 3.76 -11.65
CA MET A 427 16.17 4.04 -10.55
C MET A 427 16.00 3.02 -9.42
N ALA A 428 14.77 2.73 -8.98
CA ALA A 428 14.52 1.81 -7.88
C ALA A 428 14.99 0.37 -8.20
N ILE A 429 14.55 -0.21 -9.32
CA ILE A 429 14.88 -1.59 -9.71
C ILE A 429 16.37 -1.72 -10.01
N GLY A 430 16.92 -0.77 -10.79
CA GLY A 430 18.32 -0.80 -11.17
C GLY A 430 19.27 -0.60 -9.99
N TYR A 431 18.92 0.27 -9.05
CA TYR A 431 19.70 0.49 -7.82
C TYR A 431 19.70 -0.77 -6.95
N THR A 432 18.52 -1.34 -6.67
CA THR A 432 18.40 -2.56 -5.86
C THR A 432 19.15 -3.73 -6.49
N ALA A 433 19.01 -3.95 -7.80
CA ALA A 433 19.72 -5.01 -8.51
C ALA A 433 21.25 -4.88 -8.37
N LEU A 434 21.79 -3.66 -8.49
CA LEU A 434 23.22 -3.42 -8.36
C LEU A 434 23.73 -3.56 -6.92
N VAL A 435 22.96 -3.10 -5.92
CA VAL A 435 23.32 -3.29 -4.51
C VAL A 435 23.36 -4.78 -4.18
N SER A 436 22.33 -5.54 -4.57
CA SER A 436 22.29 -7.00 -4.37
C SER A 436 23.45 -7.71 -5.05
N MET A 437 23.81 -7.33 -6.29
CA MET A 437 24.99 -7.90 -6.97
C MET A 437 26.30 -7.59 -6.24
N ARG A 438 26.48 -6.38 -5.70
CA ARG A 438 27.69 -6.04 -4.93
C ARG A 438 27.79 -6.83 -3.64
N TYR A 439 26.66 -6.98 -2.95
CA TYR A 439 26.60 -7.74 -1.69
C TYR A 439 27.05 -9.19 -1.93
N ARG A 440 26.45 -9.88 -2.90
CA ARG A 440 26.81 -11.27 -3.24
C ARG A 440 28.25 -11.44 -3.69
N MET A 441 28.80 -10.50 -4.46
CA MET A 441 30.22 -10.54 -4.85
C MET A 441 31.17 -10.31 -3.67
N THR A 442 30.72 -9.59 -2.64
CA THR A 442 31.52 -9.32 -1.44
C THR A 442 31.53 -10.56 -0.54
N GLU A 443 30.38 -11.23 -0.37
CA GLU A 443 30.30 -12.53 0.33
C GLU A 443 31.18 -13.58 -0.32
N GLN A 444 31.10 -13.78 -1.64
CA GLN A 444 31.94 -14.75 -2.35
C GLN A 444 33.44 -14.50 -2.16
N ARG A 445 33.85 -13.24 -2.03
CA ARG A 445 35.24 -12.89 -1.79
C ARG A 445 35.67 -13.21 -0.36
N ASN A 446 34.77 -13.01 0.61
CA ASN A 446 35.02 -13.36 1.99
C ASN A 446 35.16 -14.89 2.16
N GLU A 447 34.31 -15.68 1.50
CA GLU A 447 34.41 -17.15 1.49
C GLU A 447 35.75 -17.64 0.93
N LEU A 448 36.23 -17.07 -0.19
CA LEU A 448 37.54 -17.39 -0.79
C LEU A 448 38.72 -17.03 0.13
N VAL A 449 38.63 -15.90 0.84
CA VAL A 449 39.68 -15.48 1.78
C VAL A 449 39.70 -16.38 3.02
N GLU A 450 38.54 -16.86 3.45
CA GLU A 450 38.42 -17.81 4.56
C GLU A 450 38.99 -19.19 4.19
N SER A 451 38.76 -19.68 2.97
CA SER A 451 39.38 -20.93 2.49
C SER A 451 40.90 -20.85 2.39
N ASP A 452 41.44 -19.73 1.87
CA ASP A 452 42.89 -19.51 1.77
C ASP A 452 43.57 -19.45 3.16
N SER A 453 42.87 -18.89 4.15
CA SER A 453 43.33 -18.83 5.55
C SER A 453 43.44 -20.23 6.19
N ILE A 454 42.48 -21.12 5.90
CA ILE A 454 42.47 -22.50 6.42
C ILE A 454 43.66 -23.30 5.86
N GLU A 455 43.89 -23.23 4.55
CA GLU A 455 45.00 -23.95 3.90
C GLU A 455 46.37 -23.43 4.38
N THR A 456 46.48 -22.12 4.57
CA THR A 456 47.69 -21.49 5.13
C THR A 456 47.99 -21.99 6.55
N ASN A 457 46.99 -22.07 7.42
CA ASN A 457 47.16 -22.58 8.79
C ASN A 457 47.53 -24.06 8.81
N LYS A 458 46.95 -24.88 7.91
CA LYS A 458 47.29 -26.30 7.75
C LYS A 458 48.76 -26.50 7.36
N MET A 459 49.26 -25.73 6.39
CA MET A 459 50.66 -25.80 5.94
C MET A 459 51.65 -25.35 7.01
N LEU A 460 51.32 -24.28 7.76
CA LEU A 460 52.14 -23.81 8.87
C LEU A 460 52.20 -24.84 10.02
N GLY A 461 51.08 -25.48 10.34
CA GLY A 461 51.02 -26.53 11.36
C GLY A 461 51.93 -27.72 11.01
N LEU A 462 51.89 -28.19 9.76
CA LEU A 462 52.74 -29.26 9.25
C LEU A 462 54.24 -28.90 9.30
N SER A 463 54.59 -27.66 8.93
CA SER A 463 55.97 -27.18 9.01
C SER A 463 56.50 -27.18 10.45
N PHE A 464 55.71 -26.71 11.42
CA PHE A 464 56.13 -26.70 12.83
C PHE A 464 56.22 -28.11 13.42
N GLN A 465 55.34 -29.02 13.02
CA GLN A 465 55.40 -30.42 13.43
C GLN A 465 56.68 -31.10 12.92
N GLY A 466 57.05 -30.89 11.65
CA GLY A 466 58.29 -31.40 11.06
C GLY A 466 59.57 -30.86 11.73
N GLN A 467 59.52 -29.64 12.28
CA GLN A 467 60.61 -29.04 13.05
C GLN A 467 60.63 -29.48 14.53
N GLY A 468 59.66 -30.30 14.97
CA GLY A 468 59.55 -30.77 16.35
C GLY A 468 58.97 -29.76 17.34
N LEU A 469 58.47 -28.62 16.85
CA LEU A 469 57.81 -27.54 17.60
C LEU A 469 56.31 -27.83 17.77
N LEU A 470 56.01 -28.87 18.53
CA LEU A 470 54.67 -29.47 18.58
C LEU A 470 53.58 -28.55 19.16
N ASP A 471 53.93 -27.65 20.09
CA ASP A 471 52.97 -26.70 20.68
C ASP A 471 52.49 -25.65 19.67
N LEU A 472 53.41 -25.14 18.85
CA LEU A 472 53.11 -24.19 17.77
C LEU A 472 52.32 -24.87 16.65
N ALA A 473 52.62 -26.14 16.37
CA ALA A 473 51.84 -26.94 15.43
C ALA A 473 50.39 -27.11 15.90
N PHE A 474 50.18 -27.40 17.20
CA PHE A 474 48.83 -27.52 17.77
C PHE A 474 48.05 -26.21 17.70
N GLU A 475 48.69 -25.06 17.95
CA GLU A 475 48.05 -23.74 17.87
C GLU A 475 47.58 -23.40 16.44
N LYS A 476 48.32 -23.84 15.41
CA LYS A 476 47.92 -23.64 14.01
C LYS A 476 46.83 -24.61 13.56
N PHE A 477 46.92 -25.89 13.93
CA PHE A 477 45.88 -26.86 13.58
C PHE A 477 44.55 -26.58 14.29
N ARG A 478 44.57 -26.02 15.50
CA ARG A 478 43.35 -25.60 16.22
C ARG A 478 42.57 -24.47 15.52
N LYS A 479 43.21 -23.74 14.59
CA LYS A 479 42.56 -22.70 13.77
C LYS A 479 41.95 -23.25 12.49
N CYS A 480 42.09 -24.55 12.23
CA CYS A 480 41.47 -25.24 11.10
C CYS A 480 40.16 -25.89 11.55
N PRO A 481 39.16 -26.04 10.66
CA PRO A 481 37.91 -26.72 10.98
C PRO A 481 38.18 -28.18 11.35
N ILE A 482 37.67 -28.60 12.51
CA ILE A 482 37.98 -29.89 13.13
C ILE A 482 37.03 -31.01 12.66
N GLU A 483 35.99 -30.63 11.92
CA GLU A 483 35.02 -31.54 11.31
C GLU A 483 35.61 -32.31 10.12
N ASP A 484 36.64 -31.75 9.46
CA ASP A 484 37.38 -32.38 8.36
C ASP A 484 38.26 -33.53 8.89
N ASP A 485 38.01 -34.74 8.38
CA ASP A 485 38.75 -35.94 8.76
C ASP A 485 40.26 -35.83 8.48
N THR A 486 40.68 -35.04 7.50
CA THR A 486 42.10 -34.81 7.22
C THR A 486 42.79 -34.00 8.33
N ILE A 487 42.09 -33.06 8.97
CA ILE A 487 42.61 -32.30 10.11
C ILE A 487 42.61 -33.17 11.37
N LYS A 488 41.61 -34.02 11.57
CA LYS A 488 41.59 -35.01 12.66
C LYS A 488 42.77 -35.98 12.56
N ASP A 489 43.12 -36.43 11.35
CA ASP A 489 44.31 -37.26 11.11
C ASP A 489 45.61 -36.53 11.49
N LEU A 490 45.74 -35.26 11.13
CA LEU A 490 46.93 -34.44 11.47
C LEU A 490 47.05 -34.22 12.99
N LEU A 491 45.94 -33.87 13.65
CA LEU A 491 45.90 -33.69 15.11
C LEU A 491 46.17 -35.01 15.84
N TYR A 492 45.66 -36.14 15.34
CA TYR A 492 45.91 -37.46 15.92
C TYR A 492 47.41 -37.83 15.82
N ASN A 493 48.04 -37.60 14.67
CA ASN A 493 49.48 -37.81 14.51
C ASN A 493 50.30 -36.88 15.42
N LEU A 494 49.86 -35.63 15.59
CA LEU A 494 50.48 -34.70 16.52
C LEU A 494 50.37 -35.17 17.98
N ALA A 495 49.24 -35.74 18.38
CA ALA A 495 49.05 -36.31 19.71
C ALA A 495 49.98 -37.51 19.97
N LEU A 496 50.20 -38.36 18.97
CA LEU A 496 51.20 -39.44 19.01
C LEU A 496 52.63 -38.90 19.13
N ASP A 497 52.96 -37.78 18.47
CA ASP A 497 54.25 -37.10 18.63
C ASP A 497 54.48 -36.62 20.07
N PHE A 498 53.44 -36.11 20.73
CA PHE A 498 53.49 -35.76 22.15
C PHE A 498 53.68 -36.99 23.06
N GLU A 499 53.04 -38.13 22.76
CA GLU A 499 53.25 -39.40 23.48
C GLU A 499 54.70 -39.89 23.38
N ARG A 500 55.27 -39.87 22.16
CA ARG A 500 56.67 -40.28 21.91
C ARG A 500 57.67 -39.48 22.76
N LYS A 501 57.37 -38.21 23.02
CA LYS A 501 58.18 -37.33 23.88
C LYS A 501 57.81 -37.38 25.37
N ARG A 502 56.98 -38.33 25.80
CA ARG A 502 56.47 -38.51 27.18
C ARG A 502 55.70 -37.30 27.73
N MET A 503 55.12 -36.48 26.85
CA MET A 503 54.30 -35.32 27.23
C MET A 503 52.81 -35.69 27.27
N PHE A 504 52.45 -36.62 28.17
CA PHE A 504 51.12 -37.25 28.20
C PHE A 504 49.97 -36.27 28.50
N ASN A 505 50.21 -35.23 29.30
CA ASN A 505 49.21 -34.18 29.57
C ASN A 505 48.86 -33.36 28.31
N LYS A 506 49.87 -33.06 27.49
CA LYS A 506 49.67 -32.32 26.24
C LYS A 506 49.05 -33.19 25.16
N SER A 507 49.47 -34.46 25.07
CA SER A 507 48.83 -35.45 24.20
C SER A 507 47.34 -35.61 24.52
N GLY A 508 47.00 -35.73 25.81
CA GLY A 508 45.60 -35.75 26.29
C GLY A 508 44.79 -34.53 25.85
N ALA A 509 45.37 -33.32 25.90
CA ALA A 509 44.70 -32.10 25.47
C ALA A 509 44.43 -32.07 23.95
N VAL A 510 45.34 -32.60 23.12
CA VAL A 510 45.12 -32.72 21.67
C VAL A 510 44.00 -33.72 21.37
N TYR A 511 43.99 -34.86 22.07
CA TYR A 511 42.94 -35.87 21.95
C TYR A 511 41.56 -35.38 22.42
N GLU A 512 41.49 -34.65 23.54
CA GLU A 512 40.26 -34.01 24.03
C GLU A 512 39.76 -32.96 23.02
N HIS A 513 40.66 -32.23 22.34
CA HIS A 513 40.26 -31.32 21.27
C HIS A 513 39.62 -32.06 20.09
N ILE A 514 40.19 -33.17 19.62
CA ILE A 514 39.58 -33.98 18.55
C ILE A 514 38.20 -34.51 18.98
N LEU A 515 38.05 -34.92 20.25
CA LEU A 515 36.79 -35.45 20.78
C LEU A 515 35.64 -34.41 20.77
N THR A 516 35.95 -33.11 20.79
CA THR A 516 34.90 -32.06 20.67
C THR A 516 34.16 -32.11 19.34
N ALA A 517 34.79 -32.66 18.29
CA ALA A 517 34.22 -32.82 16.95
C ALA A 517 33.52 -34.17 16.72
N GLY A 518 33.48 -35.04 17.75
CA GLY A 518 32.92 -36.38 17.69
C GLY A 518 33.95 -37.47 17.99
N ASP A 519 33.47 -38.72 18.02
CA ASP A 519 34.34 -39.87 18.29
C ASP A 519 35.25 -40.15 17.08
N TYR A 520 36.52 -40.43 17.33
CA TYR A 520 37.50 -40.65 16.28
C TYR A 520 38.57 -41.65 16.73
N LYS A 521 38.70 -42.76 16.00
CA LYS A 521 39.65 -43.88 16.29
C LYS A 521 39.54 -44.36 17.75
N ASP A 522 40.68 -44.54 18.43
CA ASP A 522 40.85 -45.07 19.79
C ASP A 522 41.04 -43.96 20.85
N ILE A 523 40.63 -42.73 20.54
CA ILE A 523 40.93 -41.54 21.35
C ILE A 523 40.38 -41.64 22.78
N LYS A 524 39.18 -42.20 22.99
CA LYS A 524 38.58 -42.34 24.33
C LYS A 524 39.40 -43.25 25.26
N GLU A 525 39.92 -44.35 24.73
CA GLU A 525 40.78 -45.29 25.48
C GLU A 525 42.16 -44.67 25.76
N ARG A 526 42.70 -43.93 24.78
CA ARG A 526 43.97 -43.21 24.95
C ARG A 526 43.89 -42.10 25.98
N ILE A 527 42.82 -41.29 25.99
CA ILE A 527 42.60 -40.25 27.01
C ILE A 527 42.59 -40.86 28.42
N ALA A 528 41.89 -41.99 28.60
CA ALA A 528 41.86 -42.70 29.89
C ALA A 528 43.26 -43.19 30.29
N THR A 529 44.01 -43.75 29.35
CA THR A 529 45.39 -44.24 29.58
C THR A 529 46.34 -43.10 29.92
N MET A 530 46.24 -41.96 29.25
CA MET A 530 47.08 -40.78 29.51
C MET A 530 46.79 -40.14 30.87
N LYS A 531 45.53 -40.16 31.34
CA LYS A 531 45.16 -39.70 32.70
C LYS A 531 45.80 -40.55 33.78
N VAL A 532 45.76 -41.88 33.65
CA VAL A 532 46.42 -42.81 34.60
C VAL A 532 47.94 -42.68 34.57
N ALA A 533 48.53 -42.55 33.37
CA ALA A 533 49.98 -42.39 33.21
C ALA A 533 50.50 -41.05 33.78
N GLY A 534 49.69 -39.98 33.72
CA GLY A 534 50.00 -38.69 34.33
C GLY A 534 49.91 -38.71 35.87
N GLU A 535 48.95 -39.44 36.44
CA GLU A 535 48.74 -39.55 37.89
C GLU A 535 49.80 -40.41 38.60
N THR A 536 50.36 -41.41 37.90
CA THR A 536 51.32 -42.38 38.49
C THR A 536 52.71 -41.79 38.75
N MET A 537 53.07 -40.64 38.15
CA MET A 537 54.37 -39.99 38.39
C MET A 537 54.38 -38.99 39.57
N ILE A 538 53.24 -38.72 40.22
CA ILE A 538 53.12 -37.57 41.14
C ILE A 538 53.07 -37.93 42.64
N PHE A 539 52.90 -39.20 43.07
CA PHE A 539 52.74 -39.51 44.51
C PHE A 539 53.59 -40.66 45.08
N GLY A 540 54.42 -40.33 46.08
CA GLY A 540 55.01 -41.23 47.07
C GLY A 540 54.57 -40.87 48.51
N ASN A 541 54.04 -41.88 49.22
CA ASN A 541 53.79 -42.11 50.66
C ASN A 541 53.12 -41.05 51.60
N SER A 542 52.09 -41.56 52.33
CA SER A 542 51.49 -41.16 53.64
C SER A 542 50.19 -40.32 53.72
N GLY A 543 49.13 -40.91 54.33
CA GLY A 543 48.26 -40.25 55.35
C GLY A 543 46.87 -39.67 54.98
N ARG A 544 45.80 -40.49 55.11
CA ARG A 544 44.34 -40.19 55.36
C ARG A 544 43.82 -38.71 55.37
N ARG A 545 42.92 -38.35 54.44
CA ARG A 545 41.42 -38.29 54.49
C ARG A 545 40.87 -37.34 53.40
N GLU A 546 39.83 -37.83 52.71
CA GLU A 546 38.73 -37.17 51.97
C GLU A 546 38.94 -35.82 51.25
N GLY A 547 38.59 -35.80 49.96
CA GLY A 547 38.24 -34.60 49.20
C GLY A 547 39.16 -34.32 48.00
N THR A 548 39.02 -35.08 46.91
CA THR A 548 39.78 -34.83 45.67
C THR A 548 39.22 -33.61 44.95
N ILE A 549 39.84 -32.45 45.20
CA ILE A 549 39.87 -31.30 44.31
C ILE A 549 41.24 -31.31 43.63
N ILE A 550 41.28 -31.49 42.31
CA ILE A 550 42.50 -31.24 41.53
C ILE A 550 42.36 -29.84 40.92
N ALA A 551 43.20 -28.93 41.43
CA ALA A 551 43.36 -27.56 40.96
C ALA A 551 44.58 -27.46 40.03
N GLY A 552 44.47 -26.67 38.95
CA GLY A 552 45.63 -26.08 38.28
C GLY A 552 46.29 -24.99 39.15
N PRO A 553 47.44 -24.42 38.72
CA PRO A 553 47.98 -23.23 39.37
C PRO A 553 47.02 -22.07 39.09
N GLY A 554 46.16 -21.79 40.07
CA GLY A 554 44.96 -20.95 39.91
C GLY A 554 43.72 -21.76 39.51
N GLY A 555 43.34 -22.74 40.34
CA GLY A 555 42.20 -23.63 40.14
C GLY A 555 40.82 -22.97 40.19
N THR A 556 40.48 -22.19 39.16
CA THR A 556 39.11 -21.82 38.84
C THR A 556 38.74 -22.44 37.50
N VAL A 557 37.89 -23.46 37.52
CA VAL A 557 37.07 -23.80 36.35
C VAL A 557 36.15 -22.60 36.15
N THR A 558 36.54 -21.66 35.31
CA THR A 558 35.65 -20.57 34.91
C THR A 558 34.59 -21.17 34.02
N ALA A 559 33.41 -21.43 34.60
CA ALA A 559 32.20 -21.67 33.82
C ALA A 559 32.07 -20.53 32.78
N PRO A 560 31.64 -20.80 31.54
CA PRO A 560 31.44 -19.73 30.56
C PRO A 560 30.54 -18.66 31.18
N THR A 561 30.98 -17.40 31.16
CA THR A 561 30.25 -16.28 31.76
C THR A 561 29.63 -15.41 30.68
N ILE A 562 28.51 -14.77 31.02
CA ILE A 562 27.95 -13.64 30.28
C ILE A 562 27.76 -12.51 31.29
N GLY A 563 28.48 -11.41 31.08
CA GLY A 563 28.67 -10.36 32.08
C GLY A 563 29.22 -10.97 33.37
N ARG A 564 28.50 -10.78 34.48
CA ARG A 564 28.87 -11.36 35.78
C ARG A 564 28.33 -12.76 36.06
N TYR A 565 27.51 -13.31 35.17
CA TYR A 565 26.74 -14.52 35.45
C TYR A 565 27.41 -15.77 34.90
N GLU A 566 27.50 -16.81 35.73
CA GLU A 566 28.01 -18.12 35.32
C GLU A 566 26.92 -18.90 34.57
N ILE A 567 27.17 -19.28 33.32
CA ILE A 567 26.22 -20.04 32.50
C ILE A 567 26.23 -21.51 32.90
N GLN A 568 25.06 -22.06 33.21
CA GLN A 568 24.89 -23.46 33.58
C GLN A 568 24.39 -24.32 32.42
N LYS A 569 23.38 -23.86 31.67
CA LYS A 569 22.82 -24.56 30.49
C LYS A 569 21.98 -23.63 29.61
N GLU A 570 21.76 -24.01 28.36
CA GLU A 570 20.76 -23.39 27.49
C GLU A 570 19.34 -23.80 27.92
N LEU A 571 18.42 -22.84 28.03
CA LEU A 571 16.99 -23.06 28.32
C LEU A 571 16.15 -23.11 27.04
N GLY A 572 16.56 -22.38 26.00
CA GLY A 572 15.91 -22.43 24.69
C GLY A 572 16.46 -21.41 23.70
N ARG A 573 16.18 -21.63 22.41
CA ARG A 573 16.59 -20.79 21.28
C ARG A 573 15.37 -20.30 20.51
N GLY A 574 15.28 -18.99 20.31
CA GLY A 574 14.20 -18.35 19.56
C GLY A 574 14.71 -17.52 18.38
N ALA A 575 13.78 -16.93 17.64
CA ALA A 575 14.08 -16.09 16.45
C ALA A 575 14.91 -14.83 16.75
N MET A 576 15.07 -14.45 18.02
CA MET A 576 15.74 -13.21 18.42
C MET A 576 16.95 -13.45 19.33
N GLY A 577 17.35 -14.72 19.53
CA GLY A 577 18.50 -15.06 20.36
C GLY A 577 18.31 -16.30 21.24
N VAL A 578 19.29 -16.54 22.12
CA VAL A 578 19.36 -17.71 23.01
C VAL A 578 19.10 -17.30 24.46
N VAL A 579 18.33 -18.11 25.19
CA VAL A 579 18.08 -17.96 26.62
C VAL A 579 18.85 -19.01 27.40
N TYR A 580 19.65 -18.59 28.37
CA TYR A 580 20.46 -19.45 29.22
C TYR A 580 19.99 -19.43 30.67
N LEU A 581 20.20 -20.53 31.39
CA LEU A 581 20.19 -20.57 32.84
C LEU A 581 21.54 -20.08 33.33
N GLY A 582 21.54 -18.97 34.05
CA GLY A 582 22.74 -18.41 34.67
C GLY A 582 22.66 -18.40 36.19
N LYS A 583 23.81 -18.21 36.83
CA LYS A 583 23.93 -18.03 38.26
C LYS A 583 24.69 -16.74 38.56
N ASP A 584 24.10 -15.85 39.36
CA ASP A 584 24.80 -14.69 39.91
C ASP A 584 25.75 -15.17 41.03
N PRO A 585 27.08 -15.09 40.86
CA PRO A 585 28.03 -15.60 41.84
C PRO A 585 28.09 -14.72 43.10
N LYS A 586 27.69 -13.45 43.03
CA LYS A 586 27.76 -12.54 44.19
C LYS A 586 26.67 -12.81 45.22
N ILE A 587 25.48 -13.16 44.76
CA ILE A 587 24.30 -13.38 45.62
C ILE A 587 23.74 -14.82 45.53
N ASN A 588 24.44 -15.70 44.82
CA ASN A 588 24.09 -17.12 44.65
C ASN A 588 22.66 -17.33 44.12
N ARG A 589 22.23 -16.51 43.16
CA ARG A 589 20.86 -16.50 42.60
C ARG A 589 20.83 -17.11 41.19
N LEU A 590 19.86 -17.98 40.92
CA LEU A 590 19.59 -18.44 39.55
C LEU A 590 18.78 -17.39 38.77
N VAL A 591 19.18 -17.17 37.52
CA VAL A 591 18.57 -16.19 36.61
C VAL A 591 18.39 -16.79 35.22
N ALA A 592 17.44 -16.25 34.45
CA ALA A 592 17.37 -16.48 33.01
C ALA A 592 18.11 -15.35 32.29
N ILE A 593 18.96 -15.68 31.31
CA ILE A 593 19.77 -14.69 30.58
C ILE A 593 19.43 -14.79 29.10
N LYS A 594 18.76 -13.77 28.58
CA LYS A 594 18.45 -13.68 27.15
C LYS A 594 19.56 -12.89 26.46
N THR A 595 20.08 -13.44 25.38
CA THR A 595 21.17 -12.85 24.59
C THR A 595 20.66 -12.42 23.22
N VAL A 596 21.16 -11.29 22.71
CA VAL A 596 20.81 -10.75 21.39
C VAL A 596 22.11 -10.39 20.66
N ARG A 597 22.28 -10.93 19.45
CA ARG A 597 23.39 -10.63 18.55
C ARG A 597 22.97 -9.54 17.57
N PHE A 598 23.87 -8.61 17.27
CA PHE A 598 23.62 -7.52 16.31
C PHE A 598 24.28 -7.75 14.94
N GLU A 599 24.75 -8.97 14.67
CA GLU A 599 25.50 -9.34 13.46
C GLU A 599 24.70 -9.12 12.14
N GLU A 600 23.36 -9.17 12.19
CA GLU A 600 22.47 -8.94 11.04
C GLU A 600 22.03 -7.46 10.88
N VAL A 601 22.46 -6.58 11.78
CA VAL A 601 22.10 -5.16 11.75
C VAL A 601 23.11 -4.40 10.89
N ASP A 602 22.61 -3.56 9.98
CA ASP A 602 23.42 -2.68 9.15
C ASP A 602 24.43 -1.89 10.03
N PRO A 603 25.74 -1.93 9.72
CA PRO A 603 26.76 -1.18 10.46
C PRO A 603 26.42 0.31 10.66
N ASP A 604 25.73 0.92 9.70
CA ASP A 604 25.33 2.34 9.76
C ASP A 604 24.18 2.59 10.77
N LEU A 605 23.42 1.56 11.15
CA LEU A 605 22.29 1.59 12.08
C LEU A 605 22.59 0.92 13.43
N LEU A 606 23.73 0.24 13.55
CA LEU A 606 24.10 -0.59 14.71
C LEU A 606 24.11 0.22 16.01
N ASP A 607 24.71 1.41 16.01
CA ASP A 607 24.80 2.28 17.18
C ASP A 607 23.44 2.82 17.65
N ASP A 608 22.56 3.21 16.72
CA ASP A 608 21.21 3.70 17.06
C ASP A 608 20.31 2.54 17.54
N THR A 609 20.48 1.36 16.95
CA THR A 609 19.82 0.11 17.35
C THR A 609 20.25 -0.28 18.77
N LYS A 610 21.56 -0.34 19.06
CA LYS A 610 22.06 -0.63 20.42
C LYS A 610 21.55 0.40 21.44
N LYS A 611 21.58 1.70 21.14
CA LYS A 611 21.06 2.75 22.05
C LYS A 611 19.56 2.59 22.35
N ARG A 612 18.75 2.24 21.34
CA ARG A 612 17.32 1.98 21.56
C ARG A 612 17.12 0.69 22.37
N PHE A 613 17.94 -0.33 22.14
CA PHE A 613 17.91 -1.58 22.90
C PHE A 613 18.09 -1.34 24.39
N PHE A 614 19.18 -0.69 24.77
CA PHE A 614 19.46 -0.40 26.18
C PHE A 614 18.39 0.49 26.79
N ARG A 615 17.90 1.50 26.07
CA ARG A 615 16.84 2.39 26.57
C ARG A 615 15.52 1.66 26.84
N GLU A 616 15.11 0.72 25.98
CA GLU A 616 13.87 -0.05 26.20
C GLU A 616 14.05 -1.09 27.31
N ALA A 617 15.23 -1.73 27.39
CA ALA A 617 15.55 -2.69 28.45
C ALA A 617 15.66 -2.01 29.83
N GLU A 618 16.27 -0.83 29.92
CA GLU A 618 16.33 0.01 31.13
C GLU A 618 14.93 0.42 31.60
N ALA A 619 14.07 0.87 30.67
CA ALA A 619 12.70 1.24 30.98
C ALA A 619 11.93 0.03 31.57
N ALA A 620 12.05 -1.14 30.95
CA ALA A 620 11.45 -2.38 31.45
C ALA A 620 12.00 -2.80 32.82
N GLY A 621 13.29 -2.54 33.12
CA GLY A 621 13.89 -2.79 34.43
C GLY A 621 13.31 -1.98 35.60
N THR A 622 12.59 -0.88 35.32
CA THR A 622 11.91 -0.08 36.36
C THR A 622 10.54 -0.65 36.78
N ILE A 623 10.08 -1.71 36.12
CA ILE A 623 8.82 -2.37 36.41
C ILE A 623 9.04 -3.48 37.43
N ASN A 624 8.29 -3.42 38.52
CA ASN A 624 8.19 -4.51 39.49
C ASN A 624 6.71 -4.76 39.77
N HIS A 625 6.18 -5.85 39.21
CA HIS A 625 4.77 -6.23 39.31
C HIS A 625 4.65 -7.76 39.31
N PRO A 626 3.75 -8.37 40.10
CA PRO A 626 3.60 -9.83 40.15
C PRO A 626 3.37 -10.46 38.77
N ASN A 627 2.62 -9.78 37.88
CA ASN A 627 2.31 -10.26 36.53
C ASN A 627 3.29 -9.83 35.42
N ILE A 628 4.45 -9.26 35.77
CA ILE A 628 5.49 -8.90 34.79
C ILE A 628 6.80 -9.56 35.20
N VAL A 629 7.57 -10.05 34.21
CA VAL A 629 8.90 -10.59 34.46
C VAL A 629 9.83 -9.48 34.98
N THR A 630 10.52 -9.74 36.09
CA THR A 630 11.46 -8.80 36.69
C THR A 630 12.81 -8.89 35.98
N ILE A 631 13.31 -7.77 35.48
CA ILE A 631 14.65 -7.65 34.90
C ILE A 631 15.61 -7.22 36.02
N TYR A 632 16.71 -7.95 36.17
CA TYR A 632 17.71 -7.70 37.22
C TYR A 632 18.93 -6.93 36.71
N ASP A 633 19.34 -7.17 35.46
CA ASP A 633 20.57 -6.62 34.89
C ASP A 633 20.46 -6.59 33.36
N VAL A 634 21.08 -5.59 32.74
CA VAL A 634 21.21 -5.46 31.30
C VAL A 634 22.65 -5.03 31.03
N GLY A 635 23.30 -5.63 30.04
CA GLY A 635 24.69 -5.31 29.73
C GLY A 635 25.08 -5.64 28.28
N GLU A 636 26.28 -5.19 27.94
CA GLU A 636 26.95 -5.45 26.67
C GLU A 636 28.28 -6.16 26.95
N GLU A 637 28.57 -7.21 26.19
CA GLU A 637 29.87 -7.88 26.21
C GLU A 637 30.26 -8.20 24.77
N GLU A 638 31.37 -7.59 24.32
CA GLU A 638 31.82 -7.62 22.92
C GLU A 638 30.71 -7.19 21.93
N ASP A 639 30.21 -8.10 21.10
CA ASP A 639 29.17 -7.88 20.08
C ASP A 639 27.78 -8.43 20.48
N LEU A 640 27.61 -8.77 21.77
CA LEU A 640 26.40 -9.36 22.34
C LEU A 640 25.79 -8.45 23.39
N ALA A 641 24.48 -8.19 23.32
CA ALA A 641 23.73 -7.64 24.45
C ALA A 641 23.04 -8.76 25.22
N TYR A 642 22.95 -8.62 26.54
CA TYR A 642 22.26 -9.56 27.41
C TYR A 642 21.27 -8.86 28.35
N VAL A 643 20.21 -9.59 28.70
CA VAL A 643 19.22 -9.20 29.71
C VAL A 643 19.08 -10.36 30.70
N ALA A 644 19.49 -10.14 31.94
CA ALA A 644 19.28 -11.08 33.03
C ALA A 644 17.96 -10.78 33.74
N MET A 645 17.11 -11.79 33.86
CA MET A 645 15.76 -11.69 34.40
C MET A 645 15.46 -12.84 35.36
N GLU A 646 14.35 -12.74 36.09
CA GLU A 646 13.90 -13.81 36.98
C GLU A 646 13.71 -15.12 36.20
N LEU A 647 14.15 -16.24 36.81
CA LEU A 647 13.95 -17.57 36.26
C LEU A 647 12.52 -18.02 36.55
N LEU A 648 11.74 -18.29 35.50
CA LEU A 648 10.35 -18.72 35.62
C LEU A 648 10.25 -20.24 35.56
N ASP A 649 9.56 -20.85 36.53
CA ASP A 649 9.23 -22.28 36.51
C ASP A 649 7.81 -22.51 35.99
N GLY A 650 7.68 -22.64 34.68
CA GLY A 650 6.41 -22.74 33.97
C GLY A 650 6.57 -22.91 32.46
N SER A 651 5.46 -22.78 31.74
CA SER A 651 5.43 -22.81 30.27
C SER A 651 4.63 -21.64 29.71
N ASP A 652 4.93 -21.23 28.49
CA ASP A 652 4.13 -20.23 27.77
C ASP A 652 2.76 -20.78 27.32
N LEU A 653 1.89 -19.93 26.78
CA LEU A 653 0.54 -20.31 26.38
C LEU A 653 0.42 -20.90 24.96
N THR A 654 1.51 -20.98 24.19
CA THR A 654 1.50 -21.54 22.81
C THR A 654 0.92 -22.96 22.72
N PRO A 655 1.16 -23.88 23.68
CA PRO A 655 0.57 -25.22 23.63
C PRO A 655 -0.97 -25.20 23.65
N TYR A 656 -1.60 -24.14 24.17
CA TYR A 656 -3.04 -24.02 24.36
C TYR A 656 -3.77 -23.28 23.23
N ILE A 657 -3.09 -22.96 22.12
CA ILE A 657 -3.73 -22.33 20.94
C ILE A 657 -4.34 -23.34 19.98
N LYS A 658 -4.11 -24.64 20.19
CA LYS A 658 -4.70 -25.71 19.37
C LYS A 658 -6.04 -26.13 19.95
N LYS A 659 -7.02 -26.39 19.08
CA LYS A 659 -8.39 -26.71 19.48
C LYS A 659 -8.49 -27.85 20.50
N GLU A 660 -7.61 -28.85 20.40
CA GLU A 660 -7.58 -30.03 21.27
C GLU A 660 -6.95 -29.75 22.65
N LYS A 661 -6.31 -28.60 22.82
CA LYS A 661 -5.56 -28.20 24.02
C LYS A 661 -6.03 -26.88 24.61
N LEU A 662 -7.22 -26.39 24.25
CA LEU A 662 -7.75 -25.14 24.78
C LEU A 662 -7.93 -25.23 26.32
N LEU A 663 -7.69 -24.12 27.00
CA LEU A 663 -7.90 -24.01 28.44
C LEU A 663 -9.39 -23.91 28.78
N PRO A 664 -9.82 -24.36 29.97
CA PRO A 664 -11.14 -24.05 30.48
C PRO A 664 -11.37 -22.54 30.48
N VAL A 665 -12.54 -22.09 30.01
CA VAL A 665 -12.87 -20.66 29.84
C VAL A 665 -12.64 -19.85 31.12
N LYS A 666 -12.96 -20.43 32.29
CA LYS A 666 -12.74 -19.76 33.59
C LYS A 666 -11.26 -19.51 33.87
N ASP A 667 -10.39 -20.45 33.53
CA ASP A 667 -8.96 -20.31 33.77
C ASP A 667 -8.33 -19.36 32.76
N LEU A 668 -8.76 -19.41 31.50
CA LEU A 668 -8.37 -18.42 30.50
C LEU A 668 -8.76 -17.00 30.93
N LEU A 669 -9.99 -16.79 31.44
CA LEU A 669 -10.40 -15.47 31.93
C LEU A 669 -9.53 -14.95 33.07
N LYS A 670 -9.16 -15.81 34.03
CA LYS A 670 -8.22 -15.42 35.10
C LYS A 670 -6.88 -14.98 34.53
N ILE A 671 -6.35 -15.74 33.55
CA ILE A 671 -5.10 -15.41 32.86
C ILE A 671 -5.20 -14.07 32.15
N ILE A 672 -6.25 -13.83 31.37
CA ILE A 672 -6.48 -12.55 30.67
C ILE A 672 -6.60 -11.39 31.67
N GLY A 673 -7.26 -11.60 32.81
CA GLY A 673 -7.33 -10.64 33.91
C GLY A 673 -5.95 -10.27 34.44
N SER A 674 -5.12 -11.26 34.79
CA SER A 674 -3.75 -11.05 35.27
C SER A 674 -2.84 -10.36 34.24
N VAL A 675 -2.99 -10.68 32.95
CA VAL A 675 -2.25 -9.97 31.89
C VAL A 675 -2.72 -8.52 31.77
N ALA A 676 -4.03 -8.26 31.85
CA ALA A 676 -4.56 -6.91 31.83
C ALA A 676 -4.12 -6.08 33.06
N GLU A 677 -3.98 -6.69 34.24
CA GLU A 677 -3.43 -6.05 35.45
C GLU A 677 -1.95 -5.65 35.24
N GLY A 678 -1.13 -6.56 34.69
CA GLY A 678 0.24 -6.23 34.32
C GLY A 678 0.33 -5.08 33.32
N LEU A 679 -0.46 -5.14 32.23
CA LEU A 679 -0.50 -4.09 31.22
C LEU A 679 -0.94 -2.73 31.79
N ALA A 680 -1.93 -2.70 32.70
CA ALA A 680 -2.34 -1.48 33.36
C ALA A 680 -1.17 -0.81 34.09
N PHE A 681 -0.43 -1.59 34.88
CA PHE A 681 0.74 -1.09 35.62
C PHE A 681 1.85 -0.56 34.70
N ALA A 682 2.14 -1.25 33.60
CA ALA A 682 3.14 -0.81 32.64
C ALA A 682 2.71 0.49 31.91
N HIS A 683 1.44 0.56 31.49
CA HIS A 683 0.90 1.72 30.77
C HIS A 683 0.88 2.98 31.62
N GLU A 684 0.64 2.87 32.94
CA GLU A 684 0.72 3.98 33.90
C GLU A 684 2.14 4.58 33.99
N LYS A 685 3.16 3.76 33.74
CA LYS A 685 4.56 4.20 33.66
C LYS A 685 4.99 4.63 32.26
N GLY A 686 4.06 4.68 31.30
CA GLY A 686 4.32 5.05 29.91
C GLY A 686 5.06 3.97 29.10
N ILE A 687 5.11 2.73 29.59
CA ILE A 687 5.79 1.60 28.96
C ILE A 687 4.76 0.76 28.20
N ILE A 688 5.01 0.51 26.92
CA ILE A 688 4.12 -0.24 26.03
C ILE A 688 4.84 -1.51 25.59
N HIS A 689 4.18 -2.67 25.68
CA HIS A 689 4.79 -3.97 25.42
C HIS A 689 5.07 -4.21 23.93
N ARG A 690 4.09 -3.90 23.07
CA ARG A 690 4.11 -3.99 21.59
C ARG A 690 4.16 -5.39 20.97
N ASP A 691 4.44 -6.44 21.74
CA ASP A 691 4.46 -7.83 21.26
C ASP A 691 3.71 -8.81 22.19
N ILE A 692 2.47 -8.51 22.55
CA ILE A 692 1.66 -9.44 23.36
C ILE A 692 1.17 -10.60 22.47
N LYS A 693 1.49 -11.83 22.85
CA LYS A 693 1.09 -13.08 22.18
C LYS A 693 1.20 -14.26 23.15
N PRO A 694 0.60 -15.43 22.84
CA PRO A 694 0.66 -16.61 23.71
C PRO A 694 2.08 -17.03 24.12
N ALA A 695 3.07 -16.90 23.23
CA ALA A 695 4.47 -17.22 23.50
C ALA A 695 5.16 -16.29 24.54
N ASN A 696 4.58 -15.12 24.83
CA ASN A 696 5.11 -14.13 25.76
C ASN A 696 4.30 -14.06 27.07
N ILE A 697 3.34 -14.97 27.27
CA ILE A 697 2.55 -15.07 28.49
C ILE A 697 2.89 -16.40 29.15
N MET A 698 3.53 -16.34 30.31
CA MET A 698 4.01 -17.49 31.07
C MET A 698 3.01 -17.89 32.14
N LEU A 699 2.62 -19.16 32.17
CA LEU A 699 1.86 -19.77 33.24
C LEU A 699 2.80 -20.62 34.11
N LEU A 700 3.02 -20.16 35.34
CA LEU A 700 3.89 -20.83 36.31
C LEU A 700 3.16 -22.02 36.96
N LYS A 701 3.92 -22.97 37.50
CA LYS A 701 3.37 -24.16 38.16
C LYS A 701 2.52 -23.86 39.39
N ASP A 702 2.75 -22.71 40.04
CA ASP A 702 1.97 -22.21 41.17
C ASP A 702 0.66 -21.51 40.74
N GLY A 703 0.40 -21.41 39.42
CA GLY A 703 -0.75 -20.74 38.84
C GLY A 703 -0.55 -19.24 38.60
N THR A 704 0.62 -18.68 38.93
CA THR A 704 0.94 -17.28 38.65
C THR A 704 1.10 -17.05 37.14
N VAL A 705 0.62 -15.91 36.65
CA VAL A 705 0.77 -15.49 35.25
C VAL A 705 1.76 -14.35 35.17
N LYS A 706 2.77 -14.46 34.30
CA LYS A 706 3.77 -13.41 34.06
C LYS A 706 3.90 -13.08 32.57
N ILE A 707 3.99 -11.79 32.27
CA ILE A 707 4.27 -11.27 30.93
C ILE A 707 5.79 -11.17 30.77
N ALA A 708 6.32 -11.80 29.71
CA ALA A 708 7.73 -11.79 29.35
C ALA A 708 7.98 -10.96 28.09
N ASP A 709 9.24 -10.62 27.80
CA ASP A 709 9.67 -9.97 26.54
C ASP A 709 9.13 -8.54 26.27
N PHE A 710 9.09 -7.70 27.31
CA PHE A 710 8.73 -6.27 27.17
C PHE A 710 9.67 -5.51 26.20
N GLY A 711 9.12 -5.04 25.08
CA GLY A 711 9.70 -3.99 24.22
C GLY A 711 10.94 -4.38 23.39
N ILE A 712 11.81 -5.24 23.91
CA ILE A 712 13.15 -5.54 23.40
C ILE A 712 13.14 -6.10 21.96
N ALA A 713 12.01 -6.64 21.49
CA ALA A 713 11.87 -7.29 20.19
C ALA A 713 11.87 -6.33 18.98
N ARG A 714 11.55 -5.04 19.13
CA ARG A 714 11.34 -4.18 17.94
C ARG A 714 12.60 -3.48 17.43
N ILE A 715 13.64 -3.46 18.24
CA ILE A 715 14.85 -2.70 17.94
C ILE A 715 15.62 -3.34 16.77
N THR A 716 15.70 -4.67 16.72
CA THR A 716 16.33 -5.42 15.62
C THR A 716 15.49 -5.50 14.34
N THR A 717 14.19 -5.19 14.38
CA THR A 717 13.26 -5.31 13.25
C THR A 717 13.01 -4.01 12.49
N SER A 718 13.49 -2.87 12.99
CA SER A 718 13.31 -1.57 12.31
C SER A 718 14.08 -1.44 10.99
N SER A 719 15.15 -2.24 10.80
CA SER A 719 15.85 -2.40 9.52
C SER A 719 15.14 -3.39 8.58
N ALA A 720 14.43 -4.38 9.13
CA ALA A 720 13.81 -5.48 8.37
C ALA A 720 12.50 -5.09 7.67
N THR A 721 11.84 -4.02 8.11
CA THR A 721 10.68 -3.45 7.39
C THR A 721 11.07 -2.76 6.07
N GLN A 722 12.35 -2.39 5.88
CA GLN A 722 12.86 -1.85 4.60
C GLN A 722 13.18 -2.96 3.57
N THR A 723 13.39 -4.20 4.01
CA THR A 723 13.71 -5.36 3.14
C THR A 723 12.53 -6.31 2.89
N GLY A 724 11.35 -6.02 3.45
CA GLY A 724 10.14 -6.85 3.28
C GLY A 724 10.15 -8.17 4.06
N THR A 725 11.17 -8.42 4.87
CA THR A 725 11.27 -9.56 5.79
C THR A 725 10.70 -9.16 7.15
N VAL A 726 9.42 -9.43 7.38
CA VAL A 726 8.83 -9.28 8.71
C VAL A 726 9.36 -10.40 9.59
N LEU A 727 10.33 -10.11 10.46
CA LEU A 727 10.77 -11.05 11.50
C LEU A 727 9.71 -11.06 12.60
N GLY A 728 8.78 -12.01 12.52
CA GLY A 728 7.71 -12.23 13.50
C GLY A 728 6.42 -12.72 12.85
N THR A 729 5.49 -13.20 13.67
CA THR A 729 4.15 -13.59 13.22
C THR A 729 3.24 -12.37 13.33
N PRO A 730 2.92 -11.65 12.24
CA PRO A 730 2.16 -10.39 12.31
C PRO A 730 0.70 -10.56 12.79
N SER A 731 0.27 -11.79 13.05
CA SER A 731 -1.11 -12.15 13.43
C SER A 731 -1.65 -11.46 14.69
N TYR A 732 -0.80 -10.94 15.57
CA TYR A 732 -1.22 -10.26 16.81
C TYR A 732 -0.99 -8.74 16.78
N MET A 733 -0.46 -8.19 15.68
CA MET A 733 -0.22 -6.75 15.56
C MET A 733 -1.54 -5.98 15.47
N SER A 734 -1.55 -4.80 16.06
CA SER A 734 -2.70 -3.88 15.95
C SER A 734 -2.74 -3.18 14.58
N PRO A 735 -3.91 -2.68 14.15
CA PRO A 735 -4.04 -1.89 12.92
C PRO A 735 -3.08 -0.70 12.87
N GLU A 736 -2.91 0.00 13.99
CA GLU A 736 -1.98 1.12 14.13
C GLU A 736 -0.51 0.71 14.04
N GLN A 737 -0.13 -0.49 14.52
CA GLN A 737 1.21 -1.06 14.32
C GLN A 737 1.46 -1.40 12.84
N VAL A 738 0.50 -2.04 12.18
CA VAL A 738 0.58 -2.40 10.75
C VAL A 738 0.65 -1.15 9.87
N ALA A 739 -0.07 -0.09 10.24
CA ALA A 739 -0.07 1.18 9.53
C ALA A 739 1.15 2.08 9.82
N GLY A 740 2.05 1.66 10.72
CA GLY A 740 3.22 2.46 11.12
C GLY A 740 2.87 3.75 11.87
N GLN A 741 1.69 3.81 12.49
CA GLN A 741 1.22 4.97 13.25
C GLN A 741 1.82 5.01 14.66
N LYS A 742 1.61 6.12 15.38
CA LYS A 742 2.02 6.22 16.79
C LYS A 742 1.25 5.21 17.63
N VAL A 743 1.97 4.36 18.33
CA VAL A 743 1.43 3.29 19.17
C VAL A 743 1.31 3.75 20.62
N ASP A 744 0.17 3.49 21.26
CA ASP A 744 -0.06 3.64 22.70
C ASP A 744 -0.50 2.31 23.34
N GLY A 745 -0.83 2.33 24.64
CA GLY A 745 -1.23 1.12 25.39
C GLY A 745 -2.44 0.37 24.79
N ARG A 746 -3.30 1.03 24.00
CA ARG A 746 -4.45 0.38 23.35
C ARG A 746 -4.02 -0.63 22.30
N SER A 747 -2.79 -0.55 21.79
CA SER A 747 -2.22 -1.55 20.91
C SER A 747 -1.98 -2.88 21.64
N ASP A 748 -1.47 -2.85 22.88
CA ASP A 748 -1.30 -4.06 23.68
C ASP A 748 -2.65 -4.72 23.99
N LEU A 749 -3.71 -3.91 24.17
CA LEU A 749 -5.07 -4.41 24.34
C LEU A 749 -5.59 -5.13 23.10
N PHE A 750 -5.28 -4.63 21.91
CA PHE A 750 -5.62 -5.32 20.67
C PHE A 750 -4.91 -6.67 20.56
N SER A 751 -3.61 -6.69 20.84
CA SER A 751 -2.80 -7.91 20.83
C SER A 751 -3.26 -8.92 21.89
N LEU A 752 -3.66 -8.46 23.08
CA LEU A 752 -4.32 -9.28 24.10
C LEU A 752 -5.66 -9.85 23.60
N GLY A 753 -6.45 -9.04 22.89
CA GLY A 753 -7.69 -9.48 22.25
C GLY A 753 -7.47 -10.56 21.19
N ALA A 754 -6.45 -10.40 20.35
CA ALA A 754 -6.10 -11.39 19.34
C ALA A 754 -5.62 -12.71 19.98
N SER A 755 -4.85 -12.62 21.08
CA SER A 755 -4.43 -13.77 21.86
C SER A 755 -5.61 -14.47 22.53
N MET A 756 -6.51 -13.70 23.16
CA MET A 756 -7.73 -14.22 23.79
C MET A 756 -8.65 -14.89 22.77
N TYR A 757 -8.81 -14.31 21.58
CA TYR A 757 -9.60 -14.88 20.50
C TYR A 757 -9.08 -16.28 20.13
N GLU A 758 -7.77 -16.41 19.90
CA GLU A 758 -7.17 -17.68 19.51
C GLU A 758 -7.19 -18.71 20.65
N LEU A 759 -6.95 -18.29 21.89
CA LEU A 759 -7.04 -19.16 23.07
C LEU A 759 -8.47 -19.61 23.41
N LEU A 760 -9.49 -18.95 22.85
CA LEU A 760 -10.90 -19.34 23.02
C LEU A 760 -11.35 -20.37 21.99
N CYS A 761 -10.92 -20.26 20.72
CA CYS A 761 -11.45 -21.09 19.63
C CYS A 761 -10.41 -21.88 18.81
N GLY A 762 -9.12 -21.68 19.10
CA GLY A 762 -8.01 -22.31 18.41
C GLY A 762 -7.75 -21.77 17.00
N GLN A 763 -8.34 -20.62 16.64
CA GLN A 763 -8.16 -19.96 15.34
C GLN A 763 -7.80 -18.50 15.53
N LYS A 764 -6.97 -17.96 14.64
CA LYS A 764 -6.61 -16.54 14.66
C LYS A 764 -7.76 -15.66 14.17
N PRO A 765 -7.92 -14.44 14.70
CA PRO A 765 -8.99 -13.53 14.27
C PRO A 765 -8.83 -13.05 12.82
N PHE A 766 -7.59 -13.03 12.32
CA PHE A 766 -7.26 -12.60 10.96
C PHE A 766 -6.26 -13.58 10.33
N SER A 767 -6.48 -13.89 9.06
CA SER A 767 -5.63 -14.77 8.24
C SER A 767 -5.49 -14.21 6.82
N GLY A 768 -4.44 -14.63 6.11
CA GLY A 768 -4.19 -14.26 4.72
C GLY A 768 -3.12 -15.16 4.09
N GLU A 769 -3.21 -15.38 2.78
CA GLU A 769 -2.29 -16.26 2.03
C GLU A 769 -0.88 -15.68 1.86
N SER A 770 -0.71 -14.39 2.13
CA SER A 770 0.58 -13.70 2.17
C SER A 770 0.65 -12.74 3.37
N ILE A 771 1.86 -12.33 3.74
CA ILE A 771 2.08 -11.35 4.82
C ILE A 771 1.32 -10.04 4.52
N ALA A 772 1.35 -9.57 3.26
CA ALA A 772 0.62 -8.37 2.84
C ALA A 772 -0.90 -8.55 2.96
N ALA A 773 -1.43 -9.73 2.60
CA ALA A 773 -2.85 -10.04 2.75
C ALA A 773 -3.28 -10.11 4.23
N LEU A 774 -2.44 -10.65 5.10
CA LEU A 774 -2.66 -10.68 6.55
C LEU A 774 -2.63 -9.27 7.15
N MET A 775 -1.65 -8.43 6.77
CA MET A 775 -1.61 -7.02 7.17
C MET A 775 -2.86 -6.25 6.72
N TYR A 776 -3.30 -6.47 5.48
CA TYR A 776 -4.55 -5.89 4.99
C TYR A 776 -5.77 -6.39 5.78
N ALA A 777 -5.83 -7.67 6.14
CA ALA A 777 -6.92 -8.23 6.93
C ALA A 777 -6.99 -7.58 8.33
N ILE A 778 -5.85 -7.48 9.01
CA ILE A 778 -5.73 -6.79 10.30
C ILE A 778 -6.20 -5.34 10.19
N ALA A 779 -5.79 -4.62 9.15
CA ALA A 779 -6.17 -3.22 8.95
C ALA A 779 -7.65 -3.03 8.56
N ASN A 780 -8.20 -3.88 7.68
CA ASN A 780 -9.46 -3.56 6.98
C ASN A 780 -10.60 -4.59 7.13
N LYS A 781 -10.33 -5.89 7.28
CA LYS A 781 -11.40 -6.92 7.36
C LYS A 781 -11.97 -7.10 8.79
N PRO A 782 -13.29 -7.19 8.99
CA PRO A 782 -13.83 -7.55 10.30
C PRO A 782 -13.41 -8.98 10.70
N PRO A 783 -13.19 -9.26 12.00
CA PRO A 783 -12.92 -10.62 12.46
C PRO A 783 -14.19 -11.49 12.36
N VAL A 784 -14.01 -12.79 12.18
CA VAL A 784 -15.14 -13.75 12.28
C VAL A 784 -15.68 -13.75 13.70
N LEU A 785 -17.00 -13.81 13.87
CA LEU A 785 -17.57 -13.87 15.22
C LEU A 785 -17.21 -15.21 15.88
N ILE A 786 -16.53 -15.19 17.03
CA ILE A 786 -16.17 -16.39 17.81
C ILE A 786 -17.35 -17.33 18.02
N THR A 787 -18.56 -16.79 18.26
CA THR A 787 -19.78 -17.58 18.46
C THR A 787 -20.28 -18.30 17.20
N GLN A 788 -19.81 -17.91 16.01
CA GLN A 788 -20.03 -18.68 14.77
C GLN A 788 -19.06 -19.86 14.66
N ILE A 789 -17.90 -19.81 15.32
CA ILE A 789 -16.90 -20.89 15.33
C ILE A 789 -17.25 -21.93 16.37
N ASP A 790 -17.60 -21.48 17.59
CA ASP A 790 -18.09 -22.33 18.66
C ASP A 790 -19.21 -21.62 19.44
N PRO A 791 -20.48 -22.05 19.25
CA PRO A 791 -21.63 -21.49 19.97
C PRO A 791 -21.59 -21.69 21.48
N ASN A 792 -20.77 -22.60 22.01
CA ASN A 792 -20.68 -22.88 23.45
C ASN A 792 -19.83 -21.86 24.21
N ILE A 793 -19.10 -20.99 23.51
CA ILE A 793 -18.30 -19.95 24.14
C ILE A 793 -19.23 -18.91 24.79
N PRO A 794 -19.10 -18.63 26.10
CA PRO A 794 -19.98 -17.69 26.77
C PRO A 794 -19.97 -16.29 26.13
N GLN A 795 -21.16 -15.72 25.96
CA GLN A 795 -21.33 -14.43 25.29
C GLN A 795 -20.49 -13.30 25.90
N CYS A 796 -20.27 -13.32 27.23
CA CYS A 796 -19.42 -12.33 27.89
C CYS A 796 -17.94 -12.44 27.50
N CYS A 797 -17.44 -13.66 27.25
CA CYS A 797 -16.07 -13.88 26.76
C CYS A 797 -15.93 -13.38 25.33
N ALA A 798 -16.89 -13.73 24.47
CA ALA A 798 -16.91 -13.26 23.08
C ALA A 798 -16.96 -11.73 23.00
N TYR A 799 -17.77 -11.09 23.85
CA TYR A 799 -17.85 -9.63 23.93
C TYR A 799 -16.51 -8.98 24.29
N ILE A 800 -15.80 -9.51 25.30
CA ILE A 800 -14.50 -8.97 25.71
C ILE A 800 -13.48 -9.11 24.57
N ALA A 801 -13.36 -10.31 23.97
CA ALA A 801 -12.42 -10.56 22.88
C ALA A 801 -12.68 -9.64 21.67
N HIS A 802 -13.94 -9.50 21.24
CA HIS A 802 -14.31 -8.64 20.09
C HIS A 802 -14.11 -7.15 20.36
N ARG A 803 -14.40 -6.69 21.58
CA ARG A 803 -14.15 -5.28 21.93
C ARG A 803 -12.66 -4.96 22.02
N LEU A 804 -11.82 -5.90 22.46
CA LEU A 804 -10.36 -5.75 22.45
C LEU A 804 -9.81 -5.61 21.02
N ILE A 805 -10.30 -6.41 20.07
CA ILE A 805 -9.85 -6.37 18.65
C ILE A 805 -10.63 -5.36 17.78
N THR A 806 -11.35 -4.43 18.39
CA THR A 806 -12.04 -3.37 17.65
C THR A 806 -11.03 -2.42 17.01
N LYS A 807 -11.16 -2.19 15.71
CA LYS A 807 -10.19 -1.39 14.93
C LYS A 807 -10.27 0.11 15.24
N ASP A 808 -11.47 0.61 15.45
CA ASP A 808 -11.72 1.97 15.88
C ASP A 808 -11.24 2.17 17.33
N LEU A 809 -10.16 2.94 17.49
CA LEU A 809 -9.54 3.23 18.78
C LEU A 809 -10.50 3.87 19.78
N THR A 810 -11.52 4.60 19.33
CA THR A 810 -12.50 5.25 20.22
C THR A 810 -13.53 4.26 20.78
N LYS A 811 -13.72 3.13 20.10
CA LYS A 811 -14.68 2.07 20.48
C LYS A 811 -14.01 0.89 21.20
N ARG A 812 -12.68 0.75 21.05
CA ARG A 812 -11.86 -0.20 21.82
C ARG A 812 -11.89 0.17 23.32
N TYR A 813 -11.49 -0.76 24.19
CA TYR A 813 -11.18 -0.42 25.58
C TYR A 813 -10.13 0.69 25.63
N GLN A 814 -10.34 1.71 26.47
CA GLN A 814 -9.43 2.86 26.52
C GLN A 814 -8.22 2.62 27.41
N ASN A 815 -8.32 1.68 28.36
CA ASN A 815 -7.25 1.30 29.27
C ASN A 815 -7.43 -0.17 29.71
N ALA A 816 -6.36 -0.78 30.21
CA ALA A 816 -6.38 -2.18 30.63
C ALA A 816 -7.25 -2.42 31.88
N ARG A 817 -7.47 -1.41 32.74
CA ARG A 817 -8.32 -1.54 33.93
C ARG A 817 -9.78 -1.83 33.56
N GLU A 818 -10.31 -1.24 32.48
CA GLU A 818 -11.65 -1.58 31.96
C GLU A 818 -11.77 -3.07 31.60
N VAL A 819 -10.69 -3.67 31.08
CA VAL A 819 -10.65 -5.11 30.74
C VAL A 819 -10.70 -5.95 32.00
N VAL A 820 -9.93 -5.58 33.03
CA VAL A 820 -9.94 -6.25 34.34
C VAL A 820 -11.34 -6.28 34.95
N GLU A 821 -12.04 -5.14 34.94
CA GLU A 821 -13.40 -5.05 35.49
C GLU A 821 -14.40 -5.92 34.70
N HIS A 822 -14.33 -5.89 33.36
CA HIS A 822 -15.19 -6.74 32.53
C HIS A 822 -14.89 -8.24 32.68
N VAL A 823 -13.63 -8.62 32.88
CA VAL A 823 -13.23 -10.00 33.19
C VAL A 823 -13.83 -10.44 34.53
N LYS A 824 -13.73 -9.62 35.59
CA LYS A 824 -14.35 -9.91 36.90
C LYS A 824 -15.86 -10.10 36.79
N MET A 825 -16.56 -9.22 36.06
CA MET A 825 -17.99 -9.34 35.82
C MET A 825 -18.35 -10.64 35.08
N CYS A 826 -17.58 -11.00 34.05
CA CYS A 826 -17.79 -12.24 33.30
C CYS A 826 -17.52 -13.48 34.17
N LEU A 827 -16.46 -13.48 34.99
CA LEU A 827 -16.17 -14.56 35.94
C LEU A 827 -17.30 -14.72 36.98
N ALA A 828 -17.82 -13.63 37.52
CA ALA A 828 -18.97 -13.67 38.44
C ALA A 828 -20.19 -14.31 37.77
N LYS A 829 -20.48 -13.94 36.51
CA LYS A 829 -21.60 -14.49 35.73
C LYS A 829 -21.44 -15.98 35.38
N LEU A 830 -20.20 -16.50 35.30
CA LEU A 830 -19.95 -17.92 35.07
C LEU A 830 -19.97 -18.75 36.35
N ASN A 831 -19.99 -18.10 37.52
CA ASN A 831 -20.06 -18.73 38.83
C ASN A 831 -21.47 -18.68 39.45
N SER A 832 -22.32 -17.76 38.99
CA SER A 832 -23.77 -17.75 39.20
C SER A 832 -24.46 -18.73 38.26
#